data_AF-R3TSH6-F1
#
_entry.id   AF-R3TSH6-F1
#
_cell.length_a   1.000
_cell.length_b   1.000
_cell.length_c   1.000
_cell.angle_alpha   90.00
_cell.angle_beta   90.00
_cell.angle_gamma   90.00
#
_symmetry.space_group_name_H-M   'P 1'
#
loop_
_entity.id
_entity.type
_entity.pdbx_description
1 polymer ?
#
loop_
_entity_poly.entity_id
_entity_poly.type
_entity_poly.pdbx_seq_one_letter_code
_entity_poly.pdbx_strand_id
1 'polypeptide(L)'
;MKKKKHSFLMVTVLLSSLVIFVTLKIETKSVLKAEESPRKINRQARVETTPPKITDQEILSKYNLIKDFEGYTKYRYDDWIPYSTWNGTTYVRFTDANNDNVTGTIIGRELSLKSVPNISLYALVKTTIRTIPDHYYQFSTVMSGSASGGYESQYAFDWLSNSDVNNPVSIYPDYSNLKKRSLGSINISKIIQAKTEEMTLVFSIASIGMYNTGVKFSNLSLVDLNQGVAESNEWIEGLFTDKTHTELKLSTTQAEIDKVKELIETILDATTKTELSKELAKAQALLDKITMSLTIPTELVNDPKNELSHIIKGKTYPNSFLQFSGSSEFPVGTLSSEVAKDSKKYQIRADAEGNFSYSLPEGKYFKWNEKITVTSMLRGKTTSETRQVKDVIPPEKPTLNAIKDQTGTISGQAEAGATVTMYDKSDATVFLTGTAGTDGQYSLVVPEAKKPLVPYKTYYVTATDAAGNVSVASDSQVVADTTPPKAEAVKQELTLGDKLPSIDKMLANVSDNAGTADLTIKMTKTPDVSKTGYKTADITLTDKAGNALVVVVPITVKDDLTSMDSKNLLKADDFSALAIDLPETAAEQKAFILKHGAVEAWDLDKGQLINDKLVYSQGSLKKEPGVYSITVTLGSLTRVFKVTLLEGSLSFDKTIDKLTFGTQTIASKEQFVLSENKLSLSINDTRFKMNKWRLLAKMDHPLKTKDGLTSASSLVYRSYESGKVVDKKLTELNTQMYEPGKLNNGVIQVDFTKEKEKEVGLNILPGTVQSDKEYSTQIIWTLEDGP
;
A
#
# COMPACT_ATOMS: atom_id res chain seq x y z
N MET A 1 -47.83 -36.60 -22.51
CA MET A 1 -49.25 -36.25 -22.78
C MET A 1 -49.87 -35.88 -21.44
N LYS A 2 -50.13 -34.61 -21.13
CA LYS A 2 -51.16 -33.70 -21.66
C LYS A 2 -52.17 -33.45 -20.54
N LYS A 3 -52.25 -32.17 -20.15
CA LYS A 3 -53.45 -31.47 -19.65
C LYS A 3 -53.91 -31.80 -18.22
N LYS A 4 -53.46 -30.98 -17.26
CA LYS A 4 -54.21 -29.78 -16.81
C LYS A 4 -53.32 -28.93 -15.89
N LYS A 5 -52.69 -27.92 -16.49
CA LYS A 5 -52.26 -26.69 -15.83
C LYS A 5 -53.50 -25.85 -15.52
N HIS A 6 -53.40 -25.05 -14.46
CA HIS A 6 -54.30 -23.96 -14.04
C HIS A 6 -55.55 -24.35 -13.25
N SER A 7 -55.36 -24.61 -11.94
CA SER A 7 -56.25 -24.13 -10.85
C SER A 7 -55.77 -24.55 -9.43
N PHE A 8 -54.48 -24.85 -9.21
CA PHE A 8 -54.00 -25.36 -7.90
C PHE A 8 -52.84 -24.56 -7.29
N LEU A 9 -52.56 -23.38 -7.85
CA LEU A 9 -51.60 -22.40 -7.32
C LEU A 9 -52.32 -21.07 -7.03
N MET A 10 -53.52 -21.17 -6.44
CA MET A 10 -54.31 -20.03 -5.97
C MET A 10 -55.18 -20.39 -4.75
N VAL A 11 -54.80 -21.46 -4.03
CA VAL A 11 -55.48 -21.91 -2.79
C VAL A 11 -54.47 -22.17 -1.65
N THR A 12 -53.18 -22.33 -1.94
CA THR A 12 -52.13 -22.41 -0.91
C THR A 12 -51.49 -21.05 -0.56
N VAL A 13 -51.86 -19.98 -1.29
CA VAL A 13 -51.50 -18.58 -0.99
C VAL A 13 -52.68 -17.80 -0.38
N LEU A 14 -53.87 -18.42 -0.32
CA LEU A 14 -55.07 -17.83 0.30
C LEU A 14 -55.43 -18.44 1.67
N LEU A 15 -54.74 -19.52 2.10
CA LEU A 15 -54.86 -20.07 3.46
C LEU A 15 -53.73 -19.66 4.40
N SER A 16 -52.63 -19.09 3.90
CA SER A 16 -51.59 -18.45 4.73
C SER A 16 -51.90 -16.98 5.01
N SER A 17 -52.66 -16.29 4.15
CA SER A 17 -53.10 -14.90 4.40
C SER A 17 -54.33 -14.78 5.32
N LEU A 18 -55.09 -15.87 5.53
CA LEU A 18 -56.21 -15.88 6.48
C LEU A 18 -55.81 -16.31 7.90
N VAL A 19 -54.71 -17.08 8.03
CA VAL A 19 -54.06 -17.27 9.35
C VAL A 19 -53.29 -16.01 9.74
N ILE A 20 -52.70 -15.27 8.79
CA ILE A 20 -52.00 -14.02 9.12
C ILE A 20 -52.98 -12.87 9.48
N PHE A 21 -54.21 -12.84 8.97
CA PHE A 21 -55.23 -11.85 9.43
C PHE A 21 -55.97 -12.23 10.72
N VAL A 22 -55.92 -13.50 11.15
CA VAL A 22 -56.42 -13.91 12.47
C VAL A 22 -55.30 -13.86 13.53
N THR A 23 -54.02 -13.98 13.14
CA THR A 23 -52.90 -13.86 14.08
C THR A 23 -52.43 -12.39 14.26
N LEU A 24 -52.54 -11.52 13.23
CA LEU A 24 -52.30 -10.07 13.43
C LEU A 24 -53.44 -9.32 14.11
N LYS A 25 -54.63 -9.93 14.25
CA LYS A 25 -55.73 -9.35 15.06
C LYS A 25 -55.70 -9.79 16.52
N ILE A 26 -54.75 -10.65 16.90
CA ILE A 26 -54.56 -11.13 18.27
C ILE A 26 -53.32 -10.51 18.96
N GLU A 27 -52.37 -9.93 18.23
CA GLU A 27 -51.17 -9.32 18.84
C GLU A 27 -50.99 -7.79 18.66
N THR A 28 -52.02 -7.07 18.19
CA THR A 28 -52.04 -5.58 18.24
C THR A 28 -53.15 -5.00 19.12
N LYS A 29 -53.63 -5.77 20.10
CA LYS A 29 -54.53 -5.30 21.15
C LYS A 29 -54.03 -5.67 22.54
N SER A 30 -52.93 -5.05 22.94
CA SER A 30 -52.61 -4.88 24.37
C SER A 30 -51.83 -3.60 24.60
N VAL A 31 -52.26 -2.50 23.99
CA VAL A 31 -52.23 -1.21 24.68
C VAL A 31 -53.55 -1.12 25.41
N LEU A 32 -53.59 -1.70 26.62
CA LEU A 32 -54.64 -1.41 27.58
C LEU A 32 -54.51 0.07 27.92
N LYS A 33 -55.29 0.87 27.20
CA LYS A 33 -55.81 2.14 27.69
C LYS A 33 -56.49 1.77 29.01
N ALA A 34 -55.88 2.12 30.14
CA ALA A 34 -56.52 2.02 31.43
C ALA A 34 -57.70 2.99 31.41
N GLU A 35 -58.87 2.50 30.99
CA GLU A 35 -60.13 3.05 31.44
C GLU A 35 -60.13 2.95 32.96
N GLU A 36 -60.31 4.10 33.62
CA GLU A 36 -60.64 4.19 35.03
C GLU A 36 -61.96 3.46 35.28
N SER A 37 -61.88 2.16 35.51
CA SER A 37 -62.92 1.44 36.23
C SER A 37 -62.56 1.52 37.72
N PRO A 38 -63.46 2.02 38.59
CA PRO A 38 -63.16 2.28 39.98
C PRO A 38 -62.70 0.98 40.63
N ARG A 39 -61.41 0.97 41.03
CA ARG A 39 -60.78 -0.16 41.72
C ARG A 39 -61.65 -0.49 42.93
N LYS A 40 -62.32 -1.65 42.88
CA LYS A 40 -62.81 -2.29 44.10
C LYS A 40 -61.57 -2.69 44.89
N ILE A 41 -61.18 -1.79 45.80
CA ILE A 41 -60.20 -2.03 46.84
C ILE A 41 -60.75 -3.20 47.64
N ASN A 42 -60.22 -4.40 47.44
CA ASN A 42 -60.41 -5.47 48.39
C ASN A 42 -59.51 -5.12 49.59
N ARG A 43 -60.02 -4.22 50.45
CA ARG A 43 -59.45 -3.98 51.77
C ARG A 43 -59.49 -5.34 52.44
N GLN A 44 -58.34 -6.00 52.59
CA GLN A 44 -58.21 -6.85 53.76
C GLN A 44 -58.39 -5.88 54.92
N ALA A 45 -59.62 -5.86 55.44
CA ALA A 45 -59.98 -5.06 56.58
C ALA A 45 -59.16 -5.60 57.74
N ARG A 46 -57.96 -5.03 57.93
CA ARG A 46 -57.41 -4.89 59.26
C ARG A 46 -58.52 -4.19 60.02
N VAL A 47 -59.14 -4.90 60.96
CA VAL A 47 -60.11 -4.31 61.88
C VAL A 47 -59.44 -3.05 62.40
N GLU A 48 -59.95 -1.87 62.06
CA GLU A 48 -59.39 -0.60 62.50
C GLU A 48 -59.55 -0.54 64.02
N THR A 49 -58.55 -1.06 64.72
CA THR A 49 -58.37 -0.80 66.13
C THR A 49 -57.93 0.65 66.23
N THR A 50 -58.62 1.45 67.06
CA THR A 50 -58.24 2.83 67.36
C THR A 50 -56.71 2.93 67.52
N PRO A 51 -56.02 3.81 66.77
CA PRO A 51 -54.56 3.92 66.85
C PRO A 51 -54.09 4.23 68.28
N PRO A 52 -52.88 3.79 68.67
CA PRO A 52 -52.39 4.03 70.01
C PRO A 52 -52.17 5.53 70.25
N LYS A 53 -52.34 5.93 71.52
CA LYS A 53 -52.17 7.31 71.95
C LYS A 53 -50.69 7.71 71.91
N ILE A 54 -50.39 8.86 71.30
CA ILE A 54 -49.07 9.51 71.32
C ILE A 54 -48.89 10.27 72.63
N THR A 55 -47.84 9.98 73.39
CA THR A 55 -47.51 10.69 74.65
C THR A 55 -46.31 11.62 74.53
N ASP A 56 -45.50 11.44 73.50
CA ASP A 56 -44.29 12.23 73.23
C ASP A 56 -44.63 13.68 72.90
N GLN A 57 -44.10 14.61 73.70
CA GLN A 57 -44.42 16.04 73.58
C GLN A 57 -43.74 16.71 72.39
N GLU A 58 -42.59 16.20 71.90
CA GLU A 58 -41.90 16.73 70.74
C GLU A 58 -42.69 16.40 69.46
N ILE A 59 -43.18 15.16 69.36
CA ILE A 59 -44.03 14.71 68.24
C ILE A 59 -45.34 15.50 68.22
N LEU A 60 -46.02 15.59 69.36
CA LEU A 60 -47.25 16.38 69.49
C LEU A 60 -47.06 17.87 69.19
N SER A 61 -45.85 18.40 69.39
CA SER A 61 -45.51 19.78 69.01
C SER A 61 -45.29 19.93 67.52
N LYS A 62 -44.46 19.05 66.94
CA LYS A 62 -43.99 19.14 65.56
C LYS A 62 -45.13 18.98 64.55
N TYR A 63 -46.08 18.07 64.83
CA TYR A 63 -47.19 17.75 63.94
C TYR A 63 -48.52 18.38 64.36
N ASN A 64 -48.49 19.37 65.24
CA ASN A 64 -49.70 20.04 65.71
C ASN A 64 -50.44 20.74 64.56
N LEU A 65 -51.71 20.39 64.38
CA LEU A 65 -52.61 20.94 63.36
C LEU A 65 -53.32 22.21 63.82
N ILE A 66 -53.30 22.53 65.11
CA ILE A 66 -53.90 23.76 65.65
C ILE A 66 -53.02 24.95 65.25
N LYS A 67 -53.58 25.86 64.45
CA LYS A 67 -52.85 27.04 63.94
C LYS A 67 -53.58 28.35 64.19
N ASP A 68 -54.88 28.38 63.94
CA ASP A 68 -55.70 29.59 64.02
C ASP A 68 -56.80 29.44 65.07
N PHE A 69 -57.18 30.56 65.68
CA PHE A 69 -58.25 30.62 66.67
C PHE A 69 -59.19 31.79 66.37
N GLU A 70 -60.47 31.58 66.60
CA GLU A 70 -61.51 32.60 66.55
C GLU A 70 -62.12 32.78 67.94
N GLY A 71 -62.28 34.02 68.37
CA GLY A 71 -62.88 34.34 69.66
C GLY A 71 -64.31 34.86 69.53
N TYR A 72 -65.16 34.54 70.50
CA TYR A 72 -66.56 34.91 70.57
C TYR A 72 -66.91 35.31 72.00
N THR A 73 -67.80 36.29 72.14
CA THR A 73 -68.36 36.70 73.43
C THR A 73 -69.87 36.62 73.44
N LYS A 74 -70.44 36.41 74.63
CA LYS A 74 -71.88 36.46 74.85
C LYS A 74 -72.17 37.01 76.23
N TYR A 75 -73.02 38.03 76.32
CA TYR A 75 -73.51 38.53 77.60
C TYR A 75 -74.83 37.82 77.96
N ARG A 76 -74.89 37.18 79.14
CA ARG A 76 -76.08 36.45 79.63
C ARG A 76 -76.80 35.59 78.57
N TYR A 77 -77.97 36.04 78.11
CA TYR A 77 -78.86 35.31 77.20
C TYR A 77 -78.71 35.75 75.74
N ASP A 78 -77.81 36.68 75.43
CA ASP A 78 -77.62 37.29 74.10
C ASP A 78 -77.05 36.31 73.07
N ASP A 79 -77.05 36.67 71.79
CA ASP A 79 -76.38 35.87 70.76
C ASP A 79 -74.85 35.98 70.87
N TRP A 80 -74.15 34.96 70.37
CA TRP A 80 -72.69 34.97 70.30
C TRP A 80 -72.20 36.02 69.29
N ILE A 81 -71.35 36.94 69.74
CA ILE A 81 -70.75 37.99 68.93
C ILE A 81 -69.33 37.57 68.53
N PRO A 82 -69.00 37.46 67.23
CA PRO A 82 -67.64 37.12 66.78
C PRO A 82 -66.69 38.30 66.99
N TYR A 83 -65.51 38.01 67.54
CA TYR A 83 -64.35 38.90 67.54
C TYR A 83 -63.52 38.63 66.28
N SER A 84 -64.05 39.07 65.13
CA SER A 84 -63.55 38.73 63.78
C SER A 84 -62.13 39.20 63.45
N THR A 85 -61.50 39.99 64.32
CA THR A 85 -60.14 40.54 64.12
C THR A 85 -59.05 39.84 64.93
N TRP A 86 -59.39 38.87 65.80
CA TRP A 86 -58.39 38.13 66.58
C TRP A 86 -58.00 36.83 65.88
N ASN A 87 -56.70 36.68 65.58
CA ASN A 87 -56.12 35.50 64.92
C ASN A 87 -55.30 34.62 65.87
N GLY A 88 -55.44 34.81 67.20
CA GLY A 88 -54.78 33.95 68.18
C GLY A 88 -53.28 34.18 68.41
N THR A 89 -52.70 35.34 68.06
CA THR A 89 -51.25 35.60 68.26
C THR A 89 -50.92 36.64 69.34
N THR A 90 -51.93 37.31 69.90
CA THR A 90 -51.76 38.38 70.90
C THR A 90 -52.79 38.29 72.01
N TYR A 91 -52.49 38.91 73.17
CA TYR A 91 -53.47 39.15 74.23
C TYR A 91 -54.66 39.89 73.63
N VAL A 92 -55.85 39.29 73.75
CA VAL A 92 -57.10 39.93 73.36
C VAL A 92 -57.94 40.16 74.60
N ARG A 93 -58.56 41.34 74.63
CA ARG A 93 -59.60 41.67 75.57
C ARG A 93 -60.92 41.56 74.81
N PHE A 94 -61.66 40.54 75.17
CA PHE A 94 -63.00 40.25 74.71
C PHE A 94 -63.98 41.13 75.46
N THR A 95 -64.46 42.16 74.79
CA THR A 95 -65.36 43.16 75.39
C THR A 95 -66.79 42.90 74.91
N ASP A 96 -67.76 42.97 75.82
CA ASP A 96 -69.19 42.95 75.44
C ASP A 96 -69.74 44.35 75.15
N ALA A 97 -71.03 44.45 74.82
CA ALA A 97 -71.69 45.73 74.56
C ALA A 97 -71.72 46.69 75.78
N ASN A 98 -71.47 46.19 76.99
CA ASN A 98 -71.47 46.94 78.25
C ASN A 98 -70.05 47.29 78.75
N ASN A 99 -69.02 47.03 77.94
CA ASN A 99 -67.62 47.25 78.25
C ASN A 99 -67.01 46.30 79.31
N ASP A 100 -67.69 45.18 79.61
CA ASP A 100 -67.19 44.10 80.47
C ASP A 100 -66.15 43.25 79.71
N ASN A 101 -65.14 42.73 80.40
CA ASN A 101 -63.94 42.21 79.75
C ASN A 101 -63.54 40.80 80.19
N VAL A 102 -63.58 39.83 79.29
CA VAL A 102 -62.83 38.56 79.41
C VAL A 102 -61.51 38.72 78.64
N THR A 103 -60.46 38.05 79.06
CA THR A 103 -59.15 38.11 78.39
C THR A 103 -58.76 36.74 77.88
N GLY A 104 -58.36 36.68 76.63
CA GLY A 104 -57.80 35.50 75.99
C GLY A 104 -56.35 35.76 75.62
N THR A 105 -55.47 34.84 75.96
CA THR A 105 -54.06 34.90 75.57
C THR A 105 -53.65 33.56 75.00
N ILE A 106 -53.01 33.58 73.83
CA ILE A 106 -52.38 32.40 73.24
C ILE A 106 -50.90 32.68 73.07
N ILE A 107 -50.05 31.86 73.70
CA ILE A 107 -48.60 31.95 73.59
C ILE A 107 -48.09 30.56 73.24
N GLY A 108 -47.63 30.38 72.01
CA GLY A 108 -47.22 29.07 71.50
C GLY A 108 -48.37 28.06 71.57
N ARG A 109 -48.18 26.97 72.32
CA ARG A 109 -49.18 25.90 72.52
C ARG A 109 -50.00 26.08 73.81
N GLU A 110 -50.07 27.30 74.33
CA GLU A 110 -50.79 27.61 75.56
C GLU A 110 -51.95 28.56 75.29
N LEU A 111 -53.17 28.16 75.61
CA LEU A 111 -54.36 29.01 75.62
C LEU A 111 -54.76 29.30 77.06
N SER A 112 -54.83 30.58 77.43
CA SER A 112 -55.32 31.04 78.71
C SER A 112 -56.54 31.93 78.52
N LEU A 113 -57.65 31.60 79.19
CA LEU A 113 -58.85 32.44 79.27
C LEU A 113 -59.03 32.89 80.72
N LYS A 114 -59.24 34.19 80.95
CA LYS A 114 -59.44 34.77 82.29
C LYS A 114 -60.59 35.77 82.31
N SER A 115 -61.54 35.59 83.22
CA SER A 115 -62.63 36.54 83.49
C SER A 115 -62.33 37.44 84.70
N VAL A 116 -62.86 38.67 84.66
CA VAL A 116 -62.86 39.60 85.80
C VAL A 116 -64.12 39.44 86.67
N PRO A 117 -64.17 39.99 87.90
CA PRO A 117 -65.27 39.79 88.84
C PRO A 117 -66.55 40.53 88.42
N ASN A 118 -67.71 40.06 88.88
CA ASN A 118 -69.02 40.73 88.79
C ASN A 118 -69.63 40.92 87.39
N ILE A 119 -69.14 40.20 86.38
CA ILE A 119 -69.67 40.25 85.01
C ILE A 119 -70.34 38.92 84.65
N SER A 120 -71.46 38.95 83.94
CA SER A 120 -72.14 37.74 83.41
C SER A 120 -71.76 37.49 81.95
N LEU A 121 -70.46 37.49 81.69
CA LEU A 121 -69.88 37.37 80.35
C LEU A 121 -69.33 35.96 80.13
N TYR A 122 -69.73 35.38 79.00
CA TYR A 122 -69.24 34.12 78.48
C TYR A 122 -68.24 34.38 77.36
N ALA A 123 -67.12 33.68 77.38
CA ALA A 123 -66.15 33.71 76.29
C ALA A 123 -65.95 32.31 75.73
N LEU A 124 -65.87 32.25 74.40
CA LEU A 124 -65.65 31.05 73.63
C LEU A 124 -64.53 31.31 72.66
N VAL A 125 -63.56 30.39 72.62
CA VAL A 125 -62.53 30.36 71.61
C VAL A 125 -62.68 29.07 70.85
N LYS A 126 -62.73 29.13 69.52
CA LYS A 126 -62.78 27.94 68.68
C LYS A 126 -61.64 27.90 67.69
N THR A 127 -61.25 26.71 67.27
CA THR A 127 -60.34 26.48 66.14
C THR A 127 -60.98 25.45 65.23
N THR A 128 -60.99 25.72 63.93
CA THR A 128 -61.50 24.80 62.91
C THR A 128 -60.34 24.28 62.09
N ILE A 129 -60.28 22.97 61.95
CA ILE A 129 -59.17 22.26 61.31
C ILE A 129 -59.75 21.36 60.23
N ARG A 130 -59.08 21.32 59.08
CA ARG A 130 -59.41 20.36 58.02
C ARG A 130 -58.99 18.96 58.46
N THR A 131 -59.90 18.03 58.29
CA THR A 131 -59.72 16.61 58.62
C THR A 131 -59.98 15.76 57.40
N ILE A 132 -59.49 14.53 57.40
CA ILE A 132 -59.78 13.54 56.37
C ILE A 132 -60.81 12.57 56.96
N PRO A 133 -61.95 12.33 56.28
CA PRO A 133 -62.91 11.34 56.74
C PRO A 133 -62.23 9.98 57.01
N ASP A 134 -62.69 9.30 58.06
CA ASP A 134 -62.18 8.04 58.61
C ASP A 134 -60.80 8.10 59.30
N HIS A 135 -60.06 9.22 59.24
CA HIS A 135 -58.82 9.39 60.01
C HIS A 135 -59.10 9.61 61.50
N TYR A 136 -58.21 9.11 62.35
CA TYR A 136 -58.23 9.32 63.79
C TYR A 136 -57.37 10.51 64.18
N TYR A 137 -57.95 11.45 64.92
CA TYR A 137 -57.26 12.62 65.44
C TYR A 137 -57.12 12.53 66.96
N GLN A 138 -55.92 12.82 67.47
CA GLN A 138 -55.68 12.90 68.89
C GLN A 138 -55.56 14.35 69.34
N PHE A 139 -56.51 14.79 70.15
CA PHE A 139 -56.38 16.02 70.92
C PHE A 139 -55.64 15.73 72.23
N SER A 140 -54.65 16.55 72.58
CA SER A 140 -53.95 16.48 73.87
C SER A 140 -53.65 17.87 74.44
N THR A 141 -53.85 18.04 75.75
CA THR A 141 -53.52 19.26 76.49
C THR A 141 -53.39 18.97 77.99
N VAL A 142 -52.75 19.88 78.72
CA VAL A 142 -52.79 19.92 80.18
C VAL A 142 -53.69 21.09 80.59
N MET A 143 -54.86 20.78 81.14
CA MET A 143 -55.82 21.77 81.59
C MET A 143 -55.64 22.05 83.08
N SER A 144 -55.58 23.33 83.45
CA SER A 144 -55.55 23.79 84.84
C SER A 144 -56.49 24.97 85.04
N GLY A 145 -57.28 24.96 86.11
CA GLY A 145 -58.13 26.07 86.51
C GLY A 145 -57.48 26.92 87.59
N SER A 146 -57.78 28.22 87.62
CA SER A 146 -57.37 29.13 88.69
C SER A 146 -58.54 30.01 89.10
N ALA A 147 -58.77 30.17 90.41
CA ALA A 147 -59.72 31.13 90.97
C ALA A 147 -59.11 31.85 92.18
N SER A 148 -59.32 33.17 92.28
CA SER A 148 -58.86 33.94 93.45
C SER A 148 -59.75 33.65 94.68
N GLY A 149 -59.16 33.39 95.85
CA GLY A 149 -59.90 33.29 97.12
C GLY A 149 -60.30 31.87 97.56
N GLY A 150 -59.80 30.80 96.91
CA GLY A 150 -60.08 29.41 97.32
C GLY A 150 -61.38 28.81 96.79
N TYR A 151 -62.05 29.50 95.86
CA TYR A 151 -63.32 29.10 95.26
C TYR A 151 -63.14 28.29 93.96
N GLU A 152 -64.22 27.68 93.48
CA GLU A 152 -64.25 26.86 92.27
C GLU A 152 -64.51 27.70 91.01
N SER A 153 -63.77 27.45 89.92
CA SER A 153 -64.03 28.05 88.60
C SER A 153 -65.03 27.22 87.79
N GLN A 154 -65.79 27.87 86.90
CA GLN A 154 -66.66 27.22 85.92
C GLN A 154 -66.09 27.38 84.51
N TYR A 155 -65.70 26.27 83.89
CA TYR A 155 -65.18 26.22 82.53
C TYR A 155 -65.64 24.93 81.86
N ALA A 156 -65.80 24.95 80.54
CA ALA A 156 -66.03 23.77 79.72
C ALA A 156 -64.97 23.68 78.64
N PHE A 157 -64.66 22.43 78.29
CA PHE A 157 -63.88 22.13 77.12
C PHE A 157 -64.69 21.18 76.26
N ASP A 158 -65.16 21.70 75.15
CA ASP A 158 -66.05 21.01 74.24
C ASP A 158 -65.32 20.68 72.95
N TRP A 159 -65.57 19.47 72.46
CA TRP A 159 -65.16 19.09 71.13
C TRP A 159 -66.41 19.01 70.26
N LEU A 160 -66.50 19.88 69.26
CA LEU A 160 -67.49 19.73 68.20
C LEU A 160 -66.94 18.78 67.14
N SER A 161 -67.21 17.49 67.37
CA SER A 161 -67.08 16.46 66.34
C SER A 161 -68.12 16.69 65.23
N ASN A 162 -67.79 16.22 64.04
CA ASN A 162 -68.34 16.71 62.79
C ASN A 162 -69.66 16.06 62.32
N SER A 163 -70.41 15.40 63.21
CA SER A 163 -71.73 14.89 62.86
C SER A 163 -72.85 15.90 63.09
N ASP A 164 -72.65 16.93 63.94
CA ASP A 164 -73.62 18.00 64.14
C ASP A 164 -72.98 19.17 64.92
N VAL A 165 -72.80 20.33 64.27
CA VAL A 165 -72.38 21.57 64.96
C VAL A 165 -73.40 22.04 66.00
N ASN A 166 -74.63 21.52 65.97
CA ASN A 166 -75.68 21.81 66.94
C ASN A 166 -75.77 20.77 68.07
N ASN A 167 -74.98 19.68 68.01
CA ASN A 167 -74.99 18.63 69.03
C ASN A 167 -73.54 18.21 69.40
N PRO A 168 -72.83 19.03 70.21
CA PRO A 168 -71.43 18.81 70.54
C PRO A 168 -71.20 17.46 71.24
N VAL A 169 -70.19 16.69 70.79
CA VAL A 169 -69.67 15.55 71.57
C VAL A 169 -68.78 16.09 72.67
N SER A 170 -69.43 16.58 73.73
CA SER A 170 -68.70 17.15 74.83
C SER A 170 -67.85 16.10 75.54
N ILE A 171 -66.59 16.44 75.81
CA ILE A 171 -65.75 15.62 76.70
C ILE A 171 -66.27 15.76 78.16
N TYR A 172 -67.08 16.80 78.45
CA TYR A 172 -67.75 17.06 79.74
C TYR A 172 -69.04 17.90 79.60
N PRO A 173 -70.20 17.38 80.02
CA PRO A 173 -71.53 17.69 79.47
C PRO A 173 -71.91 19.18 79.44
N ASP A 174 -72.30 19.62 78.23
CA ASP A 174 -73.20 20.72 77.84
C ASP A 174 -72.99 22.10 78.48
N TYR A 175 -72.97 23.15 77.65
CA TYR A 175 -72.73 24.55 78.05
C TYR A 175 -73.70 25.02 79.15
N SER A 176 -74.88 24.42 79.18
CA SER A 176 -75.95 24.65 80.15
C SER A 176 -75.63 24.16 81.58
N ASN A 177 -74.60 23.33 81.77
CA ASN A 177 -74.30 22.63 83.03
C ASN A 177 -72.82 22.72 83.44
N LEU A 178 -72.19 23.89 83.33
CA LEU A 178 -70.87 24.16 83.87
C LEU A 178 -70.79 23.83 85.38
N LYS A 179 -70.28 22.65 85.73
CA LYS A 179 -70.14 22.24 87.14
C LYS A 179 -69.01 23.01 87.81
N LYS A 180 -69.22 23.48 89.05
CA LYS A 180 -68.16 24.05 89.88
C LYS A 180 -67.09 22.99 90.13
N ARG A 181 -65.81 23.29 89.88
CA ARG A 181 -64.71 22.36 90.17
C ARG A 181 -63.44 23.09 90.64
N SER A 182 -62.90 22.68 91.78
CA SER A 182 -61.51 22.95 92.21
C SER A 182 -60.58 21.89 91.64
N LEU A 183 -59.62 22.24 90.77
CA LEU A 183 -58.74 21.24 90.15
C LEU A 183 -57.31 21.74 89.92
N GLY A 184 -56.35 20.96 90.44
CA GLY A 184 -54.96 20.94 89.95
C GLY A 184 -54.86 20.45 88.51
N SER A 185 -53.66 20.43 87.95
CA SER A 185 -53.43 20.12 86.53
C SER A 185 -53.96 18.73 86.12
N ILE A 186 -54.78 18.68 85.07
CA ILE A 186 -55.33 17.46 84.47
C ILE A 186 -54.77 17.26 83.06
N ASN A 187 -54.24 16.07 82.79
CA ASN A 187 -53.86 15.67 81.45
C ASN A 187 -55.09 15.20 80.67
N ILE A 188 -55.47 15.93 79.63
CA ILE A 188 -56.53 15.56 78.71
C ILE A 188 -55.88 14.95 77.46
N SER A 189 -56.36 13.79 77.07
CA SER A 189 -56.07 13.25 75.75
C SER A 189 -57.20 12.39 75.26
N LYS A 190 -57.65 12.66 74.03
CA LYS A 190 -58.82 12.03 73.45
C LYS A 190 -58.57 11.78 71.96
N ILE A 191 -58.89 10.57 71.51
CA ILE A 191 -58.82 10.16 70.12
C ILE A 191 -60.23 10.11 69.55
N ILE A 192 -60.43 10.68 68.36
CA ILE A 192 -61.71 10.69 67.65
C ILE A 192 -61.48 10.40 66.17
N GLN A 193 -62.32 9.56 65.60
CA GLN A 193 -62.39 9.36 64.15
C GLN A 193 -63.21 10.47 63.51
N ALA A 194 -62.64 11.18 62.53
CA ALA A 194 -63.34 12.18 61.75
C ALA A 194 -64.32 11.50 60.77
N LYS A 195 -65.51 12.08 60.55
CA LYS A 195 -66.50 11.58 59.55
C LYS A 195 -66.80 12.56 58.40
N THR A 196 -66.09 13.67 58.35
CA THR A 196 -66.26 14.81 57.42
C THR A 196 -64.91 15.50 57.28
N GLU A 197 -64.84 16.49 56.38
CA GLU A 197 -63.60 17.16 56.00
C GLU A 197 -63.15 18.26 56.97
N GLU A 198 -63.92 18.54 58.03
CA GLU A 198 -63.62 19.59 59.00
C GLU A 198 -64.03 19.19 60.42
N MET A 199 -63.34 19.77 61.40
CA MET A 199 -63.57 19.54 62.82
C MET A 199 -63.31 20.82 63.61
N THR A 200 -64.14 21.09 64.62
CA THR A 200 -64.02 22.30 65.44
C THR A 200 -63.78 21.95 66.90
N LEU A 201 -62.74 22.52 67.49
CA LEU A 201 -62.48 22.46 68.92
C LEU A 201 -62.96 23.77 69.56
N VAL A 202 -63.64 23.66 70.71
CA VAL A 202 -64.23 24.82 71.39
C VAL A 202 -63.82 24.85 72.86
N PHE A 203 -63.24 25.97 73.26
CA PHE A 203 -62.76 26.25 74.60
C PHE A 203 -63.63 27.36 75.19
N SER A 204 -64.25 27.13 76.35
CA SER A 204 -65.15 28.12 76.92
C SER A 204 -64.94 28.33 78.42
N ILE A 205 -65.20 29.56 78.85
CA ILE A 205 -65.20 29.95 80.26
C ILE A 205 -66.43 30.81 80.56
N ALA A 206 -66.99 30.62 81.76
CA ALA A 206 -68.04 31.48 82.28
C ALA A 206 -67.61 32.12 83.60
N SER A 207 -67.87 33.41 83.75
CA SER A 207 -67.72 34.09 85.04
C SER A 207 -69.01 33.99 85.84
N ILE A 208 -68.94 33.38 87.04
CA ILE A 208 -70.08 33.29 87.97
C ILE A 208 -69.67 33.74 89.37
N GLY A 209 -69.50 35.05 89.59
CA GLY A 209 -69.37 35.60 90.94
C GLY A 209 -68.37 36.75 91.11
N MET A 210 -68.02 37.02 92.37
CA MET A 210 -67.22 38.17 92.82
C MET A 210 -65.70 37.99 92.70
N TYR A 211 -65.21 37.00 91.94
CA TYR A 211 -63.78 36.63 91.90
C TYR A 211 -63.27 36.38 90.48
N ASN A 212 -61.96 36.57 90.28
CA ASN A 212 -61.29 36.26 89.02
C ASN A 212 -61.26 34.74 88.82
N THR A 213 -61.72 34.29 87.65
CA THR A 213 -61.61 32.88 87.25
C THR A 213 -60.80 32.77 85.97
N GLY A 214 -60.04 31.69 85.82
CA GLY A 214 -59.28 31.42 84.63
C GLY A 214 -59.11 29.94 84.38
N VAL A 215 -58.96 29.60 83.10
CA VAL A 215 -58.56 28.27 82.63
C VAL A 215 -57.35 28.42 81.73
N LYS A 216 -56.39 27.53 81.90
CA LYS A 216 -55.17 27.44 81.10
C LYS A 216 -55.06 26.04 80.52
N PHE A 217 -54.88 25.99 79.21
CA PHE A 217 -54.63 24.79 78.43
C PHE A 217 -53.20 24.86 77.93
N SER A 218 -52.29 24.15 78.59
CA SER A 218 -50.89 24.05 78.19
C SER A 218 -50.68 22.88 77.23
N ASN A 219 -49.63 22.94 76.41
CA ASN A 219 -49.27 21.87 75.46
C ASN A 219 -50.40 21.45 74.51
N LEU A 220 -51.25 22.39 74.10
CA LEU A 220 -52.30 22.14 73.11
C LEU A 220 -51.72 21.48 71.87
N SER A 221 -52.32 20.36 71.48
CA SER A 221 -51.98 19.63 70.28
C SER A 221 -53.19 18.91 69.72
N LEU A 222 -53.36 19.00 68.40
CA LEU A 222 -54.19 18.10 67.63
C LEU A 222 -53.30 17.47 66.56
N VAL A 223 -53.22 16.14 66.53
CA VAL A 223 -52.44 15.42 65.51
C VAL A 223 -53.31 14.41 64.78
N ASP A 224 -53.04 14.22 63.49
CA ASP A 224 -53.65 13.15 62.68
C ASP A 224 -52.84 11.86 62.86
N LEU A 225 -53.43 10.86 63.50
CA LEU A 225 -52.77 9.58 63.79
C LEU A 225 -52.63 8.69 62.54
N ASN A 226 -53.35 8.98 61.47
CA ASN A 226 -53.33 8.26 60.21
C ASN A 226 -52.49 8.96 59.13
N GLN A 227 -51.92 10.13 59.45
CA GLN A 227 -51.10 10.92 58.54
C GLN A 227 -50.00 10.07 57.88
N GLY A 228 -49.92 10.15 56.56
CA GLY A 228 -48.88 9.45 55.79
C GLY A 228 -49.11 7.95 55.61
N VAL A 229 -50.06 7.31 56.30
CA VAL A 229 -50.20 5.84 56.30
C VAL A 229 -50.77 5.31 54.98
N ALA A 230 -51.90 5.85 54.51
CA ALA A 230 -52.53 5.41 53.27
C ALA A 230 -51.65 5.74 52.05
N GLU A 231 -51.08 6.94 52.04
CA GLU A 231 -50.20 7.41 50.97
C GLU A 231 -48.91 6.59 50.92
N SER A 232 -48.29 6.31 52.08
CA SER A 232 -47.10 5.45 52.14
C SER A 232 -47.38 4.05 51.62
N ASN A 233 -48.52 3.44 51.99
CA ASN A 233 -48.90 2.13 51.46
C ASN A 233 -49.08 2.15 49.94
N GLU A 234 -49.81 3.13 49.39
CA GLU A 234 -50.00 3.24 47.95
C GLU A 234 -48.67 3.43 47.21
N TRP A 235 -47.78 4.24 47.76
CA TRP A 235 -46.48 4.49 47.16
C TRP A 235 -45.54 3.28 47.28
N ILE A 236 -45.56 2.54 48.39
CA ILE A 236 -44.84 1.26 48.55
C ILE A 236 -45.31 0.26 47.49
N GLU A 237 -46.62 0.03 47.37
CA GLU A 237 -47.20 -0.84 46.32
C GLU A 237 -46.85 -0.33 44.90
N GLY A 238 -46.70 0.98 44.76
CA GLY A 238 -46.15 1.65 43.59
C GLY A 238 -44.76 1.17 43.18
N LEU A 239 -43.92 0.74 44.12
CA LEU A 239 -42.54 0.29 43.87
C LEU A 239 -42.47 -1.15 43.29
N PHE A 240 -43.50 -1.98 43.49
CA PHE A 240 -43.45 -3.40 43.13
C PHE A 240 -44.36 -3.75 41.94
N THR A 241 -44.00 -4.79 41.18
CA THR A 241 -44.86 -5.35 40.11
C THR A 241 -45.99 -6.19 40.69
N ASP A 242 -45.80 -6.69 41.92
CA ASP A 242 -46.66 -7.66 42.58
C ASP A 242 -46.95 -7.28 44.05
N LYS A 243 -48.09 -7.75 44.57
CA LYS A 243 -48.54 -7.46 45.95
C LYS A 243 -47.76 -8.21 47.04
N THR A 244 -46.94 -9.19 46.66
CA THR A 244 -46.10 -9.95 47.60
C THR A 244 -44.72 -9.30 47.77
N HIS A 245 -44.46 -8.19 47.07
CA HIS A 245 -43.23 -7.39 47.15
C HIS A 245 -41.98 -8.21 46.81
N THR A 246 -42.07 -9.06 45.78
CA THR A 246 -40.97 -9.94 45.36
C THR A 246 -40.17 -9.38 44.19
N GLU A 247 -40.77 -8.52 43.37
CA GLU A 247 -40.14 -7.90 42.21
C GLU A 247 -40.49 -6.40 42.12
N LEU A 248 -39.49 -5.56 41.85
CA LEU A 248 -39.67 -4.12 41.70
C LEU A 248 -40.22 -3.76 40.31
N LYS A 249 -40.88 -2.62 40.11
CA LYS A 249 -41.23 -2.07 38.78
C LYS A 249 -40.05 -1.40 38.11
N LEU A 250 -39.85 -1.49 36.80
CA LEU A 250 -38.67 -0.92 36.11
C LEU A 250 -38.41 0.58 36.37
N SER A 251 -39.45 1.35 36.69
CA SER A 251 -39.36 2.75 37.10
C SER A 251 -38.69 2.95 38.46
N THR A 252 -38.74 1.95 39.35
CA THR A 252 -38.27 2.02 40.74
C THR A 252 -36.78 2.21 40.84
N THR A 253 -36.40 3.43 41.20
CA THR A 253 -35.03 3.88 41.45
C THR A 253 -34.79 4.15 42.94
N GLN A 254 -33.53 4.40 43.32
CA GLN A 254 -33.20 4.80 44.70
C GLN A 254 -33.95 6.07 45.12
N ALA A 255 -34.06 7.05 44.21
CA ALA A 255 -34.77 8.29 44.48
C ALA A 255 -36.28 8.11 44.71
N GLU A 256 -36.89 7.06 44.13
CA GLU A 256 -38.29 6.73 44.40
C GLU A 256 -38.44 6.09 45.78
N ILE A 257 -37.54 5.15 46.14
CA ILE A 257 -37.49 4.53 47.48
C ILE A 257 -37.27 5.60 48.56
N ASP A 258 -36.35 6.54 48.34
CA ASP A 258 -36.04 7.62 49.29
C ASP A 258 -37.24 8.55 49.53
N LYS A 259 -38.03 8.87 48.48
CA LYS A 259 -39.28 9.64 48.65
C LYS A 259 -40.30 8.91 49.51
N VAL A 260 -40.45 7.60 49.31
CA VAL A 260 -41.34 6.79 50.15
C VAL A 260 -40.83 6.75 51.58
N LYS A 261 -39.51 6.67 51.78
CA LYS A 261 -38.88 6.74 53.10
C LYS A 261 -39.20 8.05 53.81
N GLU A 262 -39.02 9.18 53.13
CA GLU A 262 -39.37 10.51 53.67
C GLU A 262 -40.85 10.59 54.07
N LEU A 263 -41.75 10.00 53.27
CA LEU A 263 -43.18 9.94 53.58
C LEU A 263 -43.48 9.07 54.82
N ILE A 264 -42.88 7.87 54.91
CA ILE A 264 -43.00 6.99 56.08
C ILE A 264 -42.48 7.68 57.35
N GLU A 265 -41.46 8.53 57.23
CA GLU A 265 -40.92 9.28 58.37
C GLU A 265 -41.94 10.24 59.00
N THR A 266 -42.98 10.66 58.26
CA THR A 266 -44.08 11.51 58.76
C THR A 266 -45.14 10.77 59.59
N ILE A 267 -45.18 9.43 59.53
CA ILE A 267 -46.14 8.62 60.28
C ILE A 267 -45.87 8.71 61.78
N LEU A 268 -46.91 8.98 62.57
CA LEU A 268 -46.82 9.14 64.01
C LEU A 268 -46.89 7.82 64.78
N ASP A 269 -47.68 6.87 64.29
CA ASP A 269 -47.80 5.54 64.91
C ASP A 269 -46.52 4.72 64.72
N ALA A 270 -45.79 4.48 65.81
CA ALA A 270 -44.50 3.80 65.78
C ALA A 270 -44.59 2.35 65.28
N THR A 271 -45.70 1.65 65.56
CA THR A 271 -45.91 0.26 65.11
C THR A 271 -46.10 0.22 63.59
N THR A 272 -47.03 1.00 63.04
CA THR A 272 -47.30 1.10 61.60
C THR A 272 -46.07 1.62 60.85
N LYS A 273 -45.38 2.64 61.39
CA LYS A 273 -44.13 3.14 60.82
C LYS A 273 -43.09 2.02 60.70
N THR A 274 -42.96 1.18 61.72
CA THR A 274 -42.02 0.04 61.70
C THR A 274 -42.43 -1.02 60.68
N GLU A 275 -43.73 -1.34 60.58
CA GLU A 275 -44.28 -2.30 59.61
C GLU A 275 -44.01 -1.84 58.17
N LEU A 276 -44.37 -0.60 57.82
CA LEU A 276 -44.13 -0.04 56.48
C LEU A 276 -42.64 0.14 56.17
N SER A 277 -41.81 0.47 57.17
CA SER A 277 -40.36 0.52 57.00
C SER A 277 -39.77 -0.85 56.64
N LYS A 278 -40.31 -1.94 57.20
CA LYS A 278 -39.89 -3.30 56.85
C LYS A 278 -40.28 -3.67 55.42
N GLU A 279 -41.46 -3.26 54.98
CA GLU A 279 -41.90 -3.47 53.59
C GLU A 279 -41.04 -2.64 52.62
N LEU A 280 -40.75 -1.37 52.92
CA LEU A 280 -39.83 -0.55 52.12
C LEU A 280 -38.41 -1.14 52.09
N ALA A 281 -37.94 -1.75 53.19
CA ALA A 281 -36.64 -2.42 53.23
C ALA A 281 -36.55 -3.60 52.26
N LYS A 282 -37.67 -4.25 51.90
CA LYS A 282 -37.68 -5.25 50.81
C LYS A 282 -37.34 -4.62 49.46
N ALA A 283 -37.91 -3.43 49.17
CA ALA A 283 -37.61 -2.69 47.95
C ALA A 283 -36.12 -2.32 47.90
N GLN A 284 -35.58 -1.79 48.99
CA GLN A 284 -34.16 -1.46 49.10
C GLN A 284 -33.29 -2.70 48.88
N ALA A 285 -33.59 -3.82 49.54
CA ALA A 285 -32.83 -5.06 49.39
C ALA A 285 -32.87 -5.63 47.96
N LEU A 286 -34.02 -5.55 47.28
CA LEU A 286 -34.13 -5.95 45.87
C LEU A 286 -33.33 -5.03 44.95
N LEU A 287 -33.34 -3.71 45.20
CA LEU A 287 -32.56 -2.76 44.42
C LEU A 287 -31.05 -2.96 44.66
N ASP A 288 -30.63 -3.22 45.89
CA ASP A 288 -29.24 -3.44 46.28
C ASP A 288 -28.65 -4.72 45.69
N LYS A 289 -29.48 -5.77 45.50
CA LYS A 289 -29.08 -6.99 44.77
C LYS A 289 -28.67 -6.71 43.32
N ILE A 290 -29.13 -5.61 42.73
CA ILE A 290 -28.74 -5.21 41.37
C ILE A 290 -27.31 -4.64 41.41
N THR A 291 -26.36 -5.50 41.04
CA THR A 291 -24.99 -5.12 40.71
C THR A 291 -24.86 -5.05 39.19
N MET A 292 -24.74 -3.84 38.66
CA MET A 292 -24.59 -3.66 37.22
C MET A 292 -23.30 -4.31 36.75
N SER A 293 -23.40 -5.09 35.67
CA SER A 293 -22.27 -5.67 34.96
C SER A 293 -22.42 -5.38 33.48
N LEU A 294 -21.30 -5.29 32.77
CA LEU A 294 -21.29 -5.14 31.32
C LEU A 294 -20.03 -5.79 30.77
N THR A 295 -20.20 -6.61 29.75
CA THR A 295 -19.12 -7.27 29.03
C THR A 295 -19.43 -7.18 27.55
N ILE A 296 -18.47 -6.66 26.80
CA ILE A 296 -18.49 -6.54 25.34
C ILE A 296 -17.23 -7.21 24.78
N PRO A 297 -17.12 -7.44 23.46
CA PRO A 297 -15.96 -8.09 22.88
C PRO A 297 -14.67 -7.38 23.30
N THR A 298 -13.60 -8.16 23.48
CA THR A 298 -12.30 -7.61 23.88
C THR A 298 -11.75 -6.65 22.84
N GLU A 299 -12.09 -6.87 21.57
CA GLU A 299 -11.62 -6.07 20.44
C GLU A 299 -12.77 -5.81 19.46
N LEU A 300 -12.82 -4.58 18.95
CA LEU A 300 -13.61 -4.19 17.78
C LEU A 300 -12.62 -3.83 16.68
N VAL A 301 -12.99 -4.05 15.42
CA VAL A 301 -12.07 -3.87 14.28
C VAL A 301 -12.71 -3.02 13.19
N ASN A 302 -11.91 -2.46 12.29
CA ASN A 302 -12.40 -1.63 11.18
C ASN A 302 -12.67 -2.40 9.88
N ASP A 303 -12.28 -3.69 9.77
CA ASP A 303 -12.46 -4.47 8.55
C ASP A 303 -13.95 -4.77 8.26
N PRO A 304 -14.53 -4.24 7.16
CA PRO A 304 -15.91 -4.51 6.77
C PRO A 304 -16.25 -6.00 6.58
N LYS A 305 -15.26 -6.85 6.31
CA LYS A 305 -15.45 -8.31 6.16
C LYS A 305 -15.57 -9.03 7.50
N ASN A 306 -15.18 -8.39 8.60
CA ASN A 306 -15.25 -8.94 9.95
C ASN A 306 -16.57 -8.54 10.64
N GLU A 307 -17.25 -9.47 11.32
CA GLU A 307 -18.51 -9.13 12.03
C GLU A 307 -18.32 -8.10 13.15
N LEU A 308 -17.14 -8.05 13.78
CA LEU A 308 -16.83 -7.14 14.88
C LEU A 308 -16.65 -5.68 14.42
N SER A 309 -16.70 -5.41 13.11
CA SER A 309 -16.71 -4.05 12.57
C SER A 309 -18.08 -3.41 12.54
N HIS A 310 -19.14 -4.18 12.77
CA HIS A 310 -20.51 -3.64 12.72
C HIS A 310 -21.47 -4.31 13.72
N ILE A 311 -21.05 -5.36 14.42
CA ILE A 311 -21.88 -6.05 15.41
C ILE A 311 -21.20 -6.05 16.78
N ILE A 312 -21.92 -5.60 17.81
CA ILE A 312 -21.50 -5.66 19.20
C ILE A 312 -22.41 -6.66 19.94
N LYS A 313 -21.85 -7.81 20.30
CA LYS A 313 -22.50 -8.84 21.12
C LYS A 313 -21.92 -8.80 22.53
N GLY A 314 -22.77 -8.79 23.55
CA GLY A 314 -22.31 -8.70 24.92
C GLY A 314 -23.32 -9.21 25.93
N LYS A 315 -22.95 -9.08 27.19
CA LYS A 315 -23.80 -9.42 28.33
C LYS A 315 -23.80 -8.29 29.34
N THR A 316 -24.96 -8.01 29.92
CA THR A 316 -25.16 -7.03 30.98
C THR A 316 -26.15 -7.59 32.00
N TYR A 317 -26.60 -6.76 32.95
CA TYR A 317 -27.67 -7.15 33.85
C TYR A 317 -28.99 -7.35 33.07
N PRO A 318 -29.79 -8.40 33.35
CA PRO A 318 -31.05 -8.67 32.67
C PRO A 318 -31.95 -7.45 32.44
N ASN A 319 -32.56 -7.38 31.26
CA ASN A 319 -33.53 -6.35 30.88
C ASN A 319 -33.01 -4.90 30.91
N SER A 320 -31.69 -4.67 31.00
CA SER A 320 -31.10 -3.33 31.00
C SER A 320 -31.27 -2.63 29.65
N PHE A 321 -31.41 -1.31 29.69
CA PHE A 321 -31.37 -0.45 28.52
C PHE A 321 -29.93 -0.17 28.12
N LEU A 322 -29.63 -0.26 26.82
CA LEU A 322 -28.28 -0.09 26.29
C LEU A 322 -28.20 1.09 25.33
N GLN A 323 -27.23 1.95 25.60
CA GLN A 323 -26.88 3.08 24.76
C GLN A 323 -25.49 2.88 24.16
N PHE A 324 -25.37 3.08 22.85
CA PHE A 324 -24.12 2.95 22.10
C PHE A 324 -23.68 4.34 21.60
N SER A 325 -22.41 4.66 21.76
CA SER A 325 -21.84 5.95 21.35
C SER A 325 -20.36 5.80 20.94
N GLY A 326 -19.76 6.88 20.46
CA GLY A 326 -18.34 6.92 20.07
C GLY A 326 -18.06 6.72 18.58
N SER A 327 -19.08 6.38 17.79
CA SER A 327 -19.06 6.42 16.32
C SER A 327 -20.22 7.27 15.79
N SER A 328 -19.99 8.00 14.71
CA SER A 328 -21.04 8.75 14.00
C SER A 328 -22.05 7.84 13.29
N GLU A 329 -21.72 6.56 13.14
CA GLU A 329 -22.57 5.59 12.44
C GLU A 329 -23.71 5.06 13.33
N PHE A 330 -23.68 5.32 14.65
CA PHE A 330 -24.79 4.96 15.53
C PHE A 330 -25.99 5.89 15.30
N PRO A 331 -27.18 5.35 14.97
CA PRO A 331 -28.40 6.14 14.99
C PRO A 331 -28.77 6.54 16.43
N VAL A 332 -29.55 7.62 16.52
CA VAL A 332 -30.16 8.03 17.79
C VAL A 332 -31.04 6.89 18.33
N GLY A 333 -30.96 6.65 19.63
CA GLY A 333 -31.84 5.70 20.30
C GLY A 333 -33.30 6.12 20.15
N THR A 334 -34.20 5.14 20.15
CA THR A 334 -35.65 5.38 20.07
C THR A 334 -36.38 4.94 21.34
N LEU A 335 -35.79 4.02 22.10
CA LEU A 335 -36.36 3.48 23.33
C LEU A 335 -36.22 4.50 24.47
N SER A 336 -37.32 4.73 25.19
CA SER A 336 -37.34 5.45 26.46
C SER A 336 -37.35 4.45 27.61
N SER A 337 -36.69 4.81 28.70
CA SER A 337 -36.81 4.06 29.95
C SER A 337 -38.08 4.46 30.71
N GLU A 338 -38.51 3.61 31.64
CA GLU A 338 -39.63 3.88 32.54
C GLU A 338 -39.21 4.71 33.76
N VAL A 339 -37.93 5.09 33.88
CA VAL A 339 -37.41 5.90 34.98
C VAL A 339 -37.90 7.34 34.82
N ALA A 340 -38.62 7.84 35.83
CA ALA A 340 -39.16 9.19 35.80
C ALA A 340 -38.04 10.23 35.61
N LYS A 341 -38.26 11.18 34.68
CA LYS A 341 -37.33 12.25 34.30
C LYS A 341 -36.04 11.80 33.59
N ASP A 342 -35.91 10.52 33.23
CA ASP A 342 -34.85 10.11 32.31
C ASP A 342 -35.20 10.53 30.88
N SER A 343 -34.47 11.51 30.36
CA SER A 343 -34.64 12.01 28.99
C SER A 343 -33.79 11.27 27.97
N LYS A 344 -32.94 10.31 28.41
CA LYS A 344 -32.06 9.57 27.52
C LYS A 344 -32.86 8.64 26.61
N LYS A 345 -32.27 8.40 25.43
CA LYS A 345 -32.76 7.43 24.47
C LYS A 345 -31.76 6.30 24.30
N TYR A 346 -32.28 5.08 24.28
CA TYR A 346 -31.52 3.84 24.19
C TYR A 346 -31.79 3.17 22.86
N GLN A 347 -30.79 2.46 22.33
CA GLN A 347 -30.92 1.80 21.03
C GLN A 347 -31.62 0.44 21.17
N ILE A 348 -31.24 -0.34 22.19
CA ILE A 348 -31.81 -1.67 22.43
C ILE A 348 -31.95 -1.96 23.92
N ARG A 349 -32.63 -3.06 24.22
CA ARG A 349 -32.78 -3.63 25.55
C ARG A 349 -32.19 -5.04 25.56
N ALA A 350 -31.47 -5.38 26.62
CA ALA A 350 -30.97 -6.75 26.83
C ALA A 350 -32.12 -7.71 27.14
N ASP A 351 -31.93 -9.00 26.86
CA ASP A 351 -32.92 -10.04 27.15
C ASP A 351 -33.01 -10.38 28.66
N ALA A 352 -33.84 -11.38 29.00
CA ALA A 352 -34.05 -11.82 30.37
C ALA A 352 -32.82 -12.48 31.02
N GLU A 353 -31.87 -12.94 30.20
CA GLU A 353 -30.59 -13.49 30.62
C GLU A 353 -29.46 -12.44 30.63
N GLY A 354 -29.75 -11.23 30.13
CA GLY A 354 -28.83 -10.10 30.03
C GLY A 354 -27.99 -10.07 28.76
N ASN A 355 -28.22 -10.95 27.78
CA ASN A 355 -27.51 -10.89 26.51
C ASN A 355 -28.06 -9.79 25.61
N PHE A 356 -27.19 -9.26 24.75
CA PHE A 356 -27.58 -8.31 23.73
C PHE A 356 -26.73 -8.45 22.48
N SER A 357 -27.30 -8.03 21.35
CA SER A 357 -26.60 -7.92 20.07
C SER A 357 -27.09 -6.66 19.37
N TYR A 358 -26.18 -5.76 19.06
CA TYR A 358 -26.47 -4.54 18.29
C TYR A 358 -25.70 -4.56 16.98
N SER A 359 -26.39 -4.39 15.85
CA SER A 359 -25.78 -4.21 14.54
C SER A 359 -25.89 -2.75 14.12
N LEU A 360 -24.82 -2.18 13.58
CA LEU A 360 -24.88 -0.93 12.83
C LEU A 360 -25.82 -1.07 11.61
N PRO A 361 -26.33 0.07 11.08
CA PRO A 361 -27.10 0.07 9.84
C PRO A 361 -26.33 -0.57 8.68
N GLU A 362 -27.06 -1.10 7.69
CA GLU A 362 -26.46 -1.78 6.53
C GLU A 362 -25.44 -0.88 5.81
N GLY A 363 -24.27 -1.46 5.48
CA GLY A 363 -23.17 -0.76 4.81
C GLY A 363 -22.37 0.19 5.72
N LYS A 364 -22.62 0.21 7.03
CA LYS A 364 -21.87 1.00 8.01
C LYS A 364 -20.95 0.12 8.85
N TYR A 365 -19.74 0.62 9.08
CA TYR A 365 -18.68 -0.08 9.81
C TYR A 365 -17.94 0.90 10.71
N PHE A 366 -17.35 0.39 11.78
CA PHE A 366 -16.47 1.15 12.65
C PHE A 366 -15.22 1.60 11.91
N LYS A 367 -14.74 2.79 12.25
CA LYS A 367 -13.50 3.35 11.69
C LYS A 367 -12.36 3.12 12.67
N TRP A 368 -11.15 3.00 12.13
CA TRP A 368 -9.95 2.91 12.95
C TRP A 368 -9.92 4.02 14.00
N ASN A 369 -9.54 3.66 15.23
CA ASN A 369 -9.33 4.57 16.34
C ASN A 369 -10.61 5.19 16.95
N GLU A 370 -11.81 4.82 16.48
CA GLU A 370 -13.05 5.15 17.17
C GLU A 370 -13.10 4.49 18.57
N LYS A 371 -13.67 5.21 19.55
CA LYS A 371 -13.80 4.74 20.95
C LYS A 371 -15.25 4.44 21.26
N ILE A 372 -15.65 3.22 20.94
CA ILE A 372 -17.03 2.76 21.10
C ILE A 372 -17.33 2.58 22.59
N THR A 373 -18.35 3.29 23.08
CA THR A 373 -18.79 3.21 24.48
C THR A 373 -20.19 2.62 24.53
N VAL A 374 -20.33 1.54 25.29
CA VAL A 374 -21.62 0.91 25.59
C VAL A 374 -21.97 1.26 27.03
N THR A 375 -23.12 1.89 27.23
CA THR A 375 -23.66 2.24 28.54
C THR A 375 -24.89 1.40 28.82
N SER A 376 -24.87 0.64 29.91
CA SER A 376 -26.00 -0.13 30.41
C SER A 376 -26.68 0.59 31.57
N MET A 377 -28.01 0.63 31.56
CA MET A 377 -28.81 1.26 32.59
C MET A 377 -29.97 0.36 33.00
N LEU A 378 -30.15 0.19 34.31
CA LEU A 378 -31.37 -0.35 34.87
C LEU A 378 -31.72 0.43 36.14
N ARG A 379 -32.94 0.98 36.21
CA ARG A 379 -33.47 1.66 37.42
C ARG A 379 -32.58 2.80 37.93
N GLY A 380 -31.98 3.55 37.01
CA GLY A 380 -31.07 4.65 37.32
C GLY A 380 -29.65 4.22 37.73
N LYS A 381 -29.39 2.92 37.97
CA LYS A 381 -28.03 2.39 38.10
C LYS A 381 -27.42 2.25 36.70
N THR A 382 -26.17 2.67 36.53
CA THR A 382 -25.48 2.62 35.24
C THR A 382 -24.10 1.98 35.36
N THR A 383 -23.65 1.34 34.28
CA THR A 383 -22.26 0.96 34.06
C THR A 383 -21.91 1.18 32.60
N SER A 384 -20.63 1.36 32.27
CA SER A 384 -20.19 1.59 30.90
C SER A 384 -18.85 0.92 30.62
N GLU A 385 -18.70 0.41 29.40
CA GLU A 385 -17.46 -0.16 28.89
C GLU A 385 -17.09 0.55 27.58
N THR A 386 -15.81 0.87 27.42
CA THR A 386 -15.28 1.48 26.19
C THR A 386 -14.28 0.55 25.53
N ARG A 387 -14.37 0.40 24.21
CA ARG A 387 -13.40 -0.33 23.37
C ARG A 387 -12.92 0.57 22.24
N GLN A 388 -11.63 0.53 21.99
CA GLN A 388 -11.02 1.20 20.85
C GLN A 388 -11.03 0.26 19.65
N VAL A 389 -11.44 0.78 18.50
CA VAL A 389 -11.48 0.03 17.24
C VAL A 389 -10.06 -0.10 16.71
N LYS A 390 -9.60 -1.35 16.58
CA LYS A 390 -8.30 -1.68 16.03
C LYS A 390 -8.33 -1.66 14.52
N ASP A 391 -7.20 -1.29 13.94
CA ASP A 391 -6.97 -1.46 12.53
C ASP A 391 -6.45 -2.88 12.26
N VAL A 392 -7.15 -3.60 11.40
CA VAL A 392 -6.77 -4.96 10.96
C VAL A 392 -6.76 -5.09 9.44
N ILE A 393 -6.89 -3.98 8.71
CA ILE A 393 -6.89 -3.97 7.25
C ILE A 393 -5.45 -3.82 6.79
N PRO A 394 -4.85 -4.83 6.14
CA PRO A 394 -3.52 -4.67 5.57
C PRO A 394 -3.48 -3.64 4.45
N PRO A 395 -2.33 -2.98 4.22
CA PRO A 395 -2.14 -2.14 3.06
C PRO A 395 -2.40 -2.88 1.75
N GLU A 396 -2.70 -2.10 0.70
CA GLU A 396 -2.74 -2.64 -0.65
C GLU A 396 -1.39 -3.23 -1.07
N LYS A 397 -1.43 -4.15 -2.05
CA LYS A 397 -0.25 -4.79 -2.63
C LYS A 397 0.73 -3.72 -3.13
N PRO A 398 1.97 -3.65 -2.61
CA PRO A 398 2.96 -2.70 -3.10
C PRO A 398 3.45 -3.08 -4.50
N THR A 399 4.02 -2.11 -5.21
CA THR A 399 4.67 -2.32 -6.51
C THR A 399 6.17 -2.25 -6.37
N LEU A 400 6.91 -3.02 -7.16
CA LEU A 400 8.37 -3.02 -7.22
C LEU A 400 8.80 -2.80 -8.67
N ASN A 401 9.53 -1.72 -8.93
CA ASN A 401 10.02 -1.38 -10.27
C ASN A 401 11.16 -2.32 -10.70
N ALA A 402 11.39 -2.40 -12.01
CA ALA A 402 12.45 -3.22 -12.59
C ALA A 402 13.84 -2.88 -12.02
N ILE A 403 14.64 -3.92 -11.78
CA ILE A 403 15.94 -3.83 -11.11
C ILE A 403 17.04 -4.29 -12.09
N LYS A 404 18.17 -3.58 -12.10
CA LYS A 404 19.37 -3.94 -12.85
C LYS A 404 20.53 -4.16 -11.88
N ASP A 405 21.53 -4.92 -12.31
CA ASP A 405 22.78 -5.17 -11.59
C ASP A 405 23.49 -3.88 -11.11
N GLN A 406 23.39 -2.80 -11.88
CA GLN A 406 23.96 -1.49 -11.52
C GLN A 406 22.99 -0.55 -10.79
N THR A 407 21.78 -1.00 -10.43
CA THR A 407 20.78 -0.16 -9.76
C THR A 407 21.27 0.26 -8.37
N GLY A 408 21.47 1.57 -8.16
CA GLY A 408 21.87 2.13 -6.86
C GLY A 408 20.72 2.36 -5.88
N THR A 409 19.48 2.45 -6.38
CA THR A 409 18.28 2.73 -5.59
C THR A 409 17.09 1.95 -6.16
N ILE A 410 16.39 1.22 -5.29
CA ILE A 410 15.19 0.44 -5.62
C ILE A 410 13.96 1.29 -5.32
N SER A 411 13.00 1.36 -6.24
CA SER A 411 11.80 2.18 -6.09
C SER A 411 10.52 1.42 -6.36
N GLY A 412 9.41 1.99 -5.91
CA GLY A 412 8.06 1.48 -6.09
C GLY A 412 7.04 2.29 -5.31
N GLN A 413 5.82 1.80 -5.26
CA GLN A 413 4.68 2.40 -4.54
C GLN A 413 4.20 1.47 -3.43
N ALA A 414 3.80 2.04 -2.31
CA ALA A 414 3.10 1.38 -1.21
C ALA A 414 2.16 2.39 -0.52
N GLU A 415 1.39 1.94 0.46
CA GLU A 415 0.59 2.85 1.29
C GLU A 415 1.48 3.92 1.95
N ALA A 416 1.02 5.17 1.95
CA ALA A 416 1.78 6.30 2.47
C ALA A 416 2.13 6.12 3.94
N GLY A 417 3.41 6.27 4.30
CA GLY A 417 3.90 6.07 5.65
C GLY A 417 4.10 4.61 6.08
N ALA A 418 3.73 3.63 5.23
CA ALA A 418 3.98 2.22 5.51
C ALA A 418 5.48 1.88 5.44
N THR A 419 5.92 0.95 6.28
CA THR A 419 7.28 0.38 6.23
C THR A 419 7.35 -0.62 5.08
N VAL A 420 8.23 -0.39 4.12
CA VAL A 420 8.46 -1.27 2.97
C VAL A 420 9.67 -2.14 3.25
N THR A 421 9.49 -3.46 3.19
CA THR A 421 10.57 -4.43 3.39
C THR A 421 10.76 -5.26 2.13
N MET A 422 11.99 -5.28 1.62
CA MET A 422 12.40 -6.03 0.44
C MET A 422 13.07 -7.33 0.83
N TYR A 423 12.68 -8.42 0.19
CA TYR A 423 13.15 -9.78 0.50
C TYR A 423 13.81 -10.43 -0.71
N ASP A 424 14.88 -11.19 -0.46
CA ASP A 424 15.41 -12.13 -1.46
C ASP A 424 14.43 -13.31 -1.56
N LYS A 425 13.93 -13.60 -2.77
CA LYS A 425 12.94 -14.65 -3.00
C LYS A 425 13.48 -16.05 -2.72
N SER A 426 14.79 -16.25 -2.79
CA SER A 426 15.40 -17.59 -2.64
C SER A 426 15.34 -18.12 -1.21
N ASP A 427 15.40 -17.25 -0.20
CA ASP A 427 15.45 -17.62 1.21
C ASP A 427 14.54 -16.78 2.12
N ALA A 428 13.77 -15.84 1.55
CA ALA A 428 12.90 -14.90 2.26
C ALA A 428 13.63 -14.05 3.32
N THR A 429 14.94 -13.84 3.17
CA THR A 429 15.70 -12.95 4.05
C THR A 429 15.52 -11.49 3.66
N VAL A 430 15.59 -10.59 4.64
CA VAL A 430 15.45 -9.15 4.41
C VAL A 430 16.69 -8.62 3.69
N PHE A 431 16.47 -8.07 2.50
CA PHE A 431 17.51 -7.44 1.69
C PHE A 431 17.63 -5.94 2.01
N LEU A 432 16.52 -5.20 2.01
CA LEU A 432 16.45 -3.77 2.32
C LEU A 432 15.16 -3.45 3.10
N THR A 433 15.16 -2.34 3.81
CA THR A 433 13.96 -1.79 4.44
C THR A 433 13.95 -0.27 4.30
N GLY A 434 12.76 0.31 4.27
CA GLY A 434 12.54 1.74 4.24
C GLY A 434 11.07 2.08 4.47
N THR A 435 10.68 3.30 4.13
CA THR A 435 9.31 3.79 4.35
C THR A 435 8.82 4.47 3.08
N ALA A 436 7.53 4.31 2.78
CA ALA A 436 6.89 5.06 1.71
C ALA A 436 6.62 6.51 2.17
N GLY A 437 6.88 7.47 1.28
CA GLY A 437 6.58 8.87 1.49
C GLY A 437 5.08 9.14 1.60
N THR A 438 4.71 10.40 1.84
CA THR A 438 3.30 10.83 1.92
C THR A 438 2.56 10.70 0.59
N ASP A 439 3.30 10.58 -0.51
CA ASP A 439 2.81 10.34 -1.87
C ASP A 439 2.74 8.85 -2.24
N GLY A 440 3.07 7.95 -1.30
CA GLY A 440 3.11 6.50 -1.50
C GLY A 440 4.39 5.97 -2.16
N GLN A 441 5.27 6.85 -2.66
CA GLN A 441 6.50 6.44 -3.30
C GLN A 441 7.55 6.06 -2.26
N TYR A 442 8.24 4.95 -2.47
CA TYR A 442 9.39 4.57 -1.66
C TYR A 442 10.67 4.49 -2.51
N SER A 443 11.80 4.69 -1.83
CA SER A 443 13.14 4.71 -2.42
C SER A 443 14.13 4.07 -1.45
N LEU A 444 14.57 2.85 -1.74
CA LEU A 444 15.50 2.07 -0.92
C LEU A 444 16.90 2.15 -1.53
N VAL A 445 17.81 2.85 -0.85
CA VAL A 445 19.21 2.96 -1.29
C VAL A 445 19.91 1.62 -1.08
N VAL A 446 20.55 1.10 -2.13
CA VAL A 446 21.38 -0.10 -2.05
C VAL A 446 22.71 0.27 -1.39
N PRO A 447 23.11 -0.34 -0.25
CA PRO A 447 24.40 -0.10 0.37
C PRO A 447 25.56 -0.47 -0.55
N GLU A 448 26.69 0.24 -0.45
CA GLU A 448 27.85 0.01 -1.32
C GLU A 448 28.40 -1.42 -1.21
N ALA A 449 28.38 -2.01 -0.01
CA ALA A 449 28.79 -3.40 0.22
C ALA A 449 27.90 -4.45 -0.48
N LYS A 450 26.73 -4.04 -0.98
CA LYS A 450 25.79 -4.89 -1.73
C LYS A 450 25.76 -4.54 -3.22
N LYS A 451 26.64 -3.63 -3.70
CA LYS A 451 26.78 -3.28 -5.11
C LYS A 451 28.00 -3.97 -5.74
N PRO A 452 27.93 -4.29 -7.04
CA PRO A 452 26.71 -4.34 -7.85
C PRO A 452 25.76 -5.43 -7.34
N LEU A 453 24.47 -5.31 -7.67
CA LEU A 453 23.50 -6.35 -7.38
C LEU A 453 23.83 -7.60 -8.19
N VAL A 454 23.68 -8.77 -7.57
CA VAL A 454 23.93 -10.05 -8.24
C VAL A 454 22.87 -10.27 -9.32
N PRO A 455 23.27 -10.45 -10.60
CA PRO A 455 22.33 -10.73 -11.68
C PRO A 455 21.48 -11.96 -11.43
N TYR A 456 20.27 -11.98 -12.00
CA TYR A 456 19.30 -13.08 -11.93
C TYR A 456 18.77 -13.41 -10.51
N LYS A 457 19.22 -12.71 -9.47
CA LYS A 457 18.54 -12.73 -8.17
C LYS A 457 17.14 -12.16 -8.32
N THR A 458 16.20 -12.73 -7.56
CA THR A 458 14.80 -12.32 -7.61
C THR A 458 14.40 -11.72 -6.27
N TYR A 459 13.76 -10.56 -6.30
CA TYR A 459 13.31 -9.85 -5.10
C TYR A 459 11.82 -9.53 -5.15
N TYR A 460 11.21 -9.36 -3.99
CA TYR A 460 9.85 -8.83 -3.84
C TYR A 460 9.80 -7.91 -2.61
N VAL A 461 8.75 -7.12 -2.48
CA VAL A 461 8.53 -6.29 -1.29
C VAL A 461 7.18 -6.57 -0.63
N THR A 462 7.09 -6.31 0.67
CA THR A 462 5.82 -6.16 1.41
C THR A 462 5.78 -4.77 2.04
N ALA A 463 4.57 -4.32 2.38
CA ALA A 463 4.35 -3.07 3.10
C ALA A 463 3.64 -3.36 4.42
N THR A 464 4.08 -2.72 5.49
CA THR A 464 3.51 -2.85 6.84
C THR A 464 3.02 -1.48 7.29
N ASP A 465 1.74 -1.35 7.60
CA ASP A 465 1.16 -0.09 8.09
C ASP A 465 1.61 0.25 9.53
N ALA A 466 1.12 1.38 10.05
CA ALA A 466 1.39 1.81 11.43
C ALA A 466 0.73 0.93 12.51
N ALA A 467 -0.29 0.15 12.15
CA ALA A 467 -0.97 -0.79 13.05
C ALA A 467 -0.30 -2.18 13.09
N GLY A 468 0.65 -2.44 12.19
CA GLY A 468 1.39 -3.69 12.08
C GLY A 468 0.80 -4.69 11.10
N ASN A 469 -0.20 -4.32 10.29
CA ASN A 469 -0.77 -5.20 9.28
C ASN A 469 0.16 -5.27 8.07
N VAL A 470 0.42 -6.49 7.58
CA VAL A 470 1.36 -6.74 6.47
C VAL A 470 0.59 -7.03 5.19
N SER A 471 0.89 -6.30 4.12
CA SER A 471 0.29 -6.51 2.81
C SER A 471 0.71 -7.84 2.18
N VAL A 472 -0.04 -8.25 1.15
CA VAL A 472 0.43 -9.31 0.24
C VAL A 472 1.69 -8.86 -0.49
N ALA A 473 2.59 -9.80 -0.81
CA ALA A 473 3.84 -9.49 -1.51
C ALA A 473 3.60 -8.88 -2.90
N SER A 474 4.49 -7.97 -3.30
CA SER A 474 4.54 -7.41 -4.66
C SER A 474 4.78 -8.51 -5.70
N ASP A 475 4.58 -8.17 -6.97
CA ASP A 475 5.17 -8.98 -8.04
C ASP A 475 6.70 -8.97 -7.89
N SER A 476 7.31 -10.13 -8.16
CA SER A 476 8.75 -10.28 -8.01
C SER A 476 9.49 -9.69 -9.21
N GLN A 477 10.64 -9.06 -8.97
CA GLN A 477 11.52 -8.54 -10.00
C GLN A 477 12.83 -9.32 -10.01
N VAL A 478 13.26 -9.70 -11.21
CA VAL A 478 14.56 -10.34 -11.44
C VAL A 478 15.57 -9.24 -11.77
N VAL A 479 16.74 -9.28 -11.12
CA VAL A 479 17.84 -8.35 -11.44
C VAL A 479 18.32 -8.64 -12.85
N ALA A 480 18.11 -7.69 -13.75
CA ALA A 480 18.60 -7.76 -15.12
C ALA A 480 20.11 -7.51 -15.15
N ASP A 481 20.82 -8.35 -15.88
CA ASP A 481 22.25 -8.23 -16.11
C ASP A 481 22.54 -7.23 -17.24
N THR A 482 23.39 -6.25 -16.99
CA THR A 482 23.75 -5.23 -17.99
C THR A 482 25.25 -5.01 -18.12
N THR A 483 26.05 -5.80 -17.40
CA THR A 483 27.51 -5.64 -17.36
C THR A 483 28.16 -6.67 -18.28
N PRO A 484 28.93 -6.27 -19.30
CA PRO A 484 29.68 -7.20 -20.13
C PRO A 484 30.74 -8.00 -19.34
N PRO A 485 31.13 -9.18 -19.83
CA PRO A 485 32.22 -9.94 -19.26
C PRO A 485 33.55 -9.20 -19.38
N LYS A 486 34.54 -9.63 -18.60
CA LYS A 486 35.91 -9.11 -18.59
C LYS A 486 36.88 -10.21 -18.95
N ALA A 487 37.89 -9.86 -19.74
CA ALA A 487 39.02 -10.72 -20.06
C ALA A 487 40.19 -9.87 -20.57
N GLU A 488 41.40 -10.38 -20.42
CA GLU A 488 42.64 -9.76 -20.88
C GLU A 488 43.25 -10.60 -22.00
N ALA A 489 43.87 -9.93 -22.97
CA ALA A 489 44.56 -10.61 -24.07
C ALA A 489 45.91 -11.17 -23.59
N VAL A 490 46.20 -12.42 -23.96
CA VAL A 490 47.52 -13.04 -23.77
C VAL A 490 48.26 -12.99 -25.10
N LYS A 491 49.40 -12.29 -25.15
CA LYS A 491 50.23 -12.20 -26.37
C LYS A 491 50.69 -13.60 -26.81
N GLN A 492 50.55 -13.91 -28.10
CA GLN A 492 50.99 -15.20 -28.66
C GLN A 492 52.19 -15.01 -29.58
N GLU A 493 53.17 -15.89 -29.46
CA GLU A 493 54.30 -15.98 -30.39
C GLU A 493 54.29 -17.35 -31.06
N LEU A 494 54.28 -17.38 -32.38
CA LEU A 494 54.18 -18.59 -33.20
C LEU A 494 55.31 -18.63 -34.23
N THR A 495 55.79 -19.82 -34.57
CA THR A 495 56.66 -20.04 -35.73
C THR A 495 55.81 -20.30 -36.98
N LEU A 496 56.28 -19.91 -38.16
CA LEU A 496 55.57 -20.11 -39.43
C LEU A 496 55.26 -21.60 -39.62
N GLY A 497 53.98 -21.93 -39.80
CA GLY A 497 53.49 -23.31 -39.89
C GLY A 497 52.93 -23.89 -38.58
N ASP A 498 53.13 -23.20 -37.45
CA ASP A 498 52.47 -23.58 -36.19
C ASP A 498 50.95 -23.45 -36.32
N LYS A 499 50.24 -24.35 -35.63
CA LYS A 499 48.79 -24.23 -35.48
C LYS A 499 48.46 -23.11 -34.51
N LEU A 500 47.33 -22.45 -34.76
CA LEU A 500 46.81 -21.45 -33.85
C LEU A 500 46.52 -22.09 -32.46
N PRO A 501 46.94 -21.44 -31.35
CA PRO A 501 46.61 -21.89 -30.02
C PRO A 501 45.10 -21.96 -29.80
N SER A 502 44.68 -22.81 -28.86
CA SER A 502 43.30 -22.83 -28.40
C SER A 502 42.96 -21.55 -27.63
N ILE A 503 41.69 -21.13 -27.70
CA ILE A 503 41.19 -19.84 -27.17
C ILE A 503 41.51 -19.65 -25.68
N ASP A 504 41.50 -20.72 -24.88
CA ASP A 504 41.82 -20.71 -23.45
C ASP A 504 43.25 -20.23 -23.15
N LYS A 505 44.18 -20.38 -24.09
CA LYS A 505 45.56 -19.89 -23.95
C LYS A 505 45.73 -18.44 -24.41
N MET A 506 44.71 -17.88 -25.04
CA MET A 506 44.72 -16.54 -25.64
C MET A 506 44.09 -15.48 -24.74
N LEU A 507 43.42 -15.91 -23.67
CA LEU A 507 42.72 -15.06 -22.72
C LEU A 507 43.19 -15.32 -21.30
N ALA A 508 43.25 -14.27 -20.49
CA ALA A 508 43.49 -14.33 -19.06
C ALA A 508 42.39 -13.58 -18.30
N ASN A 509 42.25 -13.85 -17.00
CA ASN A 509 41.35 -13.12 -16.10
C ASN A 509 39.88 -13.07 -16.59
N VAL A 510 39.43 -14.14 -17.25
CA VAL A 510 38.04 -14.26 -17.73
C VAL A 510 37.10 -14.28 -16.53
N SER A 511 36.23 -13.28 -16.44
CA SER A 511 35.28 -13.11 -15.34
C SER A 511 34.01 -12.42 -15.81
N ASP A 512 32.93 -12.61 -15.05
CA ASP A 512 31.62 -12.02 -15.32
C ASP A 512 30.86 -11.86 -13.99
N ASN A 513 30.02 -10.83 -13.86
CA ASN A 513 29.24 -10.55 -12.65
C ASN A 513 28.09 -11.56 -12.43
N ALA A 514 27.59 -12.20 -13.49
CA ALA A 514 26.66 -13.32 -13.39
C ALA A 514 27.35 -14.69 -13.31
N GLY A 515 28.70 -14.72 -13.33
CA GLY A 515 29.51 -15.92 -13.31
C GLY A 515 29.86 -16.43 -14.72
N THR A 516 30.88 -17.28 -14.80
CA THR A 516 31.51 -17.65 -16.08
C THR A 516 30.89 -18.87 -16.76
N ALA A 517 29.99 -19.59 -16.10
CA ALA A 517 29.46 -20.87 -16.59
C ALA A 517 28.64 -20.74 -17.90
N ASP A 518 27.93 -19.62 -18.07
CA ASP A 518 27.07 -19.37 -19.22
C ASP A 518 27.74 -18.46 -20.28
N LEU A 519 29.06 -18.24 -20.19
CA LEU A 519 29.79 -17.44 -21.19
C LEU A 519 29.98 -18.20 -22.50
N THR A 520 29.59 -17.58 -23.60
CA THR A 520 29.92 -18.03 -24.95
C THR A 520 31.19 -17.32 -25.42
N ILE A 521 32.27 -18.07 -25.64
CA ILE A 521 33.55 -17.53 -26.11
C ILE A 521 33.81 -18.02 -27.54
N LYS A 522 33.97 -17.08 -28.48
CA LYS A 522 34.16 -17.41 -29.90
C LYS A 522 35.20 -16.50 -30.55
N MET A 523 36.10 -17.10 -31.32
CA MET A 523 36.95 -16.34 -32.23
C MET A 523 36.12 -15.86 -33.43
N THR A 524 35.99 -14.54 -33.56
CA THR A 524 35.20 -13.87 -34.60
C THR A 524 36.07 -13.36 -35.74
N LYS A 525 37.37 -13.11 -35.49
CA LYS A 525 38.38 -12.85 -36.51
C LYS A 525 39.52 -13.85 -36.38
N THR A 526 39.68 -14.71 -37.38
CA THR A 526 40.79 -15.66 -37.44
C THR A 526 42.02 -15.00 -38.08
N PRO A 527 43.19 -15.03 -37.43
CA PRO A 527 44.43 -14.49 -37.98
C PRO A 527 44.96 -15.39 -39.10
N ASP A 528 45.56 -14.80 -40.14
CA ASP A 528 46.31 -15.54 -41.16
C ASP A 528 47.71 -15.87 -40.65
N VAL A 529 47.86 -17.07 -40.08
CA VAL A 529 49.15 -17.57 -39.56
C VAL A 529 50.01 -18.25 -40.64
N SER A 530 49.57 -18.26 -41.90
CA SER A 530 50.38 -18.73 -43.04
C SER A 530 51.40 -17.69 -43.51
N LYS A 531 51.38 -16.50 -42.90
CA LYS A 531 52.29 -15.39 -43.19
C LYS A 531 52.90 -14.87 -41.89
N THR A 532 54.18 -14.54 -41.98
CA THR A 532 54.96 -13.90 -40.91
C THR A 532 54.43 -12.50 -40.55
N GLY A 533 54.92 -11.96 -39.44
CA GLY A 533 54.65 -10.60 -38.97
C GLY A 533 53.54 -10.53 -37.91
N TYR A 534 53.16 -9.31 -37.55
CA TYR A 534 52.11 -9.07 -36.57
C TYR A 534 50.72 -9.37 -37.14
N LYS A 535 49.88 -10.01 -36.33
CA LYS A 535 48.49 -10.39 -36.63
C LYS A 535 47.64 -10.17 -35.38
N THR A 536 46.32 -10.12 -35.56
CA THR A 536 45.38 -10.13 -34.43
C THR A 536 44.29 -11.16 -34.63
N ALA A 537 43.88 -11.79 -33.53
CA ALA A 537 42.63 -12.53 -33.45
C ALA A 537 41.63 -11.72 -32.61
N ASP A 538 40.38 -11.66 -33.04
CA ASP A 538 39.32 -11.06 -32.25
C ASP A 538 38.52 -12.19 -31.61
N ILE A 539 38.45 -12.19 -30.28
CA ILE A 539 37.70 -13.17 -29.50
C ILE A 539 36.57 -12.44 -28.80
N THR A 540 35.33 -12.83 -29.11
CA THR A 540 34.12 -12.27 -28.49
C THR A 540 33.68 -13.19 -27.35
N LEU A 541 33.56 -12.60 -26.16
CA LEU A 541 32.92 -13.20 -25.00
C LEU A 541 31.52 -12.61 -24.90
N THR A 542 30.49 -13.44 -24.82
CA THR A 542 29.10 -13.02 -24.68
C THR A 542 28.50 -13.72 -23.47
N ASP A 543 27.91 -12.95 -22.58
CA ASP A 543 27.20 -13.49 -21.42
C ASP A 543 25.79 -14.01 -21.77
N LYS A 544 25.08 -14.49 -20.75
CA LYS A 544 23.72 -15.01 -20.87
C LYS A 544 22.69 -13.95 -21.26
N ALA A 545 22.88 -12.71 -20.82
CA ALA A 545 22.00 -11.58 -21.17
C ALA A 545 22.30 -11.01 -22.56
N GLY A 546 23.40 -11.46 -23.20
CA GLY A 546 23.84 -11.00 -24.50
C GLY A 546 24.79 -9.80 -24.44
N ASN A 547 25.25 -9.37 -23.26
CA ASN A 547 26.29 -8.35 -23.19
C ASN A 547 27.61 -8.97 -23.66
N ALA A 548 28.42 -8.20 -24.39
CA ALA A 548 29.59 -8.74 -25.07
C ALA A 548 30.84 -7.89 -24.90
N LEU A 549 31.98 -8.57 -24.81
CA LEU A 549 33.32 -8.00 -24.86
C LEU A 549 34.09 -8.60 -26.05
N VAL A 550 34.72 -7.76 -26.86
CA VAL A 550 35.68 -8.20 -27.88
C VAL A 550 37.09 -7.96 -27.37
N VAL A 551 37.85 -9.05 -27.22
CA VAL A 551 39.27 -9.01 -26.87
C VAL A 551 40.10 -9.17 -28.14
N VAL A 552 40.94 -8.19 -28.42
CA VAL A 552 41.89 -8.22 -29.55
C VAL A 552 43.19 -8.85 -29.06
N VAL A 553 43.45 -10.08 -29.47
CA VAL A 553 44.64 -10.85 -29.08
C VAL A 553 45.76 -10.61 -30.09
N PRO A 554 46.91 -10.06 -29.67
CA PRO A 554 48.06 -9.85 -30.53
C PRO A 554 48.82 -11.17 -30.73
N ILE A 555 49.16 -11.46 -31.98
CA ILE A 555 49.81 -12.71 -32.41
C ILE A 555 50.98 -12.35 -33.32
N THR A 556 52.17 -12.81 -32.97
CA THR A 556 53.37 -12.59 -33.76
C THR A 556 53.83 -13.89 -34.40
N VAL A 557 53.88 -13.93 -35.74
CA VAL A 557 54.34 -15.11 -36.49
C VAL A 557 55.76 -14.87 -36.98
N LYS A 558 56.70 -15.73 -36.56
CA LYS A 558 58.13 -15.63 -36.86
C LYS A 558 58.62 -16.79 -37.73
N ASP A 559 59.70 -16.57 -38.43
CA ASP A 559 60.48 -17.57 -39.16
C ASP A 559 61.98 -17.27 -39.04
N ASP A 560 62.80 -18.04 -39.74
CA ASP A 560 64.26 -17.86 -39.78
C ASP A 560 64.68 -16.52 -40.42
N LEU A 561 63.77 -15.81 -41.11
CA LEU A 561 63.97 -14.51 -41.75
C LEU A 561 63.47 -13.32 -40.88
N THR A 562 62.90 -13.59 -39.70
CA THR A 562 62.44 -12.57 -38.74
C THR A 562 63.39 -12.39 -37.53
N SER A 563 63.72 -11.16 -37.17
CA SER A 563 64.48 -10.80 -35.96
C SER A 563 63.55 -10.04 -35.01
N MET A 564 63.56 -10.36 -33.72
CA MET A 564 62.55 -9.84 -32.78
C MET A 564 63.14 -9.62 -31.39
N ASP A 565 62.68 -8.57 -30.73
CA ASP A 565 62.84 -8.31 -29.30
C ASP A 565 61.45 -8.22 -28.62
N SER A 566 61.39 -7.80 -27.36
CA SER A 566 60.13 -7.71 -26.61
C SER A 566 59.14 -6.66 -27.13
N LYS A 567 59.59 -5.73 -27.99
CA LYS A 567 58.79 -4.59 -28.48
C LYS A 567 58.67 -4.54 -30.00
N ASN A 568 59.62 -5.09 -30.74
CA ASN A 568 59.66 -4.93 -32.19
C ASN A 568 59.94 -6.25 -32.90
N LEU A 569 59.42 -6.34 -34.13
CA LEU A 569 59.77 -7.38 -35.09
C LEU A 569 60.31 -6.74 -36.36
N LEU A 570 61.36 -7.30 -36.92
CA LEU A 570 62.00 -6.90 -38.18
C LEU A 570 62.13 -8.10 -39.10
N LYS A 571 61.61 -7.99 -40.32
CA LYS A 571 61.69 -9.01 -41.37
C LYS A 571 62.22 -8.40 -42.66
N ALA A 572 63.01 -9.18 -43.39
CA ALA A 572 63.38 -8.92 -44.78
C ALA A 572 63.61 -10.24 -45.52
N ASP A 573 63.10 -10.34 -46.74
CA ASP A 573 63.19 -11.51 -47.62
C ASP A 573 64.27 -11.30 -48.70
N ASP A 574 64.98 -12.37 -49.04
CA ASP A 574 65.84 -12.41 -50.22
C ASP A 574 64.99 -12.29 -51.50
N PHE A 575 65.46 -11.54 -52.51
CA PHE A 575 64.75 -11.45 -53.78
C PHE A 575 65.70 -11.36 -54.98
N SER A 576 65.15 -11.66 -56.16
CA SER A 576 65.84 -11.50 -57.44
C SER A 576 65.07 -10.53 -58.34
N ALA A 577 65.80 -9.70 -59.09
CA ALA A 577 65.24 -8.80 -60.09
C ALA A 577 66.23 -8.66 -61.26
N LEU A 578 65.78 -8.15 -62.41
CA LEU A 578 66.72 -7.81 -63.48
C LEU A 578 67.56 -6.59 -63.06
N ALA A 579 68.86 -6.59 -63.37
CA ALA A 579 69.71 -5.44 -63.07
C ALA A 579 69.22 -4.15 -63.74
N ILE A 580 68.55 -4.26 -64.90
CA ILE A 580 67.97 -3.12 -65.61
C ILE A 580 66.78 -2.48 -64.88
N ASP A 581 66.03 -3.27 -64.11
CA ASP A 581 64.84 -2.82 -63.37
C ASP A 581 65.20 -2.04 -62.10
N LEU A 582 66.45 -2.12 -61.65
CA LEU A 582 66.91 -1.32 -60.51
C LEU A 582 66.88 0.18 -60.89
N PRO A 583 66.20 1.05 -60.12
CA PRO A 583 66.14 2.48 -60.41
C PRO A 583 67.52 3.17 -60.39
N GLU A 584 67.61 4.35 -61.01
CA GLU A 584 68.88 5.10 -61.08
C GLU A 584 69.22 5.83 -59.77
N THR A 585 68.22 6.35 -59.07
CA THR A 585 68.46 7.17 -57.87
C THR A 585 68.50 6.33 -56.60
N ALA A 586 69.35 6.70 -55.63
CA ALA A 586 69.46 5.99 -54.36
C ALA A 586 68.14 5.93 -53.57
N ALA A 587 67.30 6.97 -53.66
CA ALA A 587 66.00 7.01 -53.00
C ALA A 587 65.01 6.00 -53.61
N GLU A 588 64.95 5.92 -54.95
CA GLU A 588 64.11 4.95 -55.65
C GLU A 588 64.64 3.53 -55.50
N GLN A 589 65.96 3.34 -55.48
CA GLN A 589 66.59 2.05 -55.18
C GLN A 589 66.20 1.54 -53.79
N LYS A 590 66.27 2.41 -52.76
CA LYS A 590 65.80 2.06 -51.41
C LYS A 590 64.34 1.62 -51.44
N ALA A 591 63.45 2.39 -52.08
CA ALA A 591 62.04 2.03 -52.18
C ALA A 591 61.81 0.71 -52.93
N PHE A 592 62.54 0.49 -54.03
CA PHE A 592 62.51 -0.74 -54.81
C PHE A 592 62.93 -1.95 -53.97
N ILE A 593 64.04 -1.83 -53.23
CA ILE A 593 64.60 -2.89 -52.41
C ILE A 593 63.71 -3.21 -51.21
N LEU A 594 63.24 -2.20 -50.48
CA LEU A 594 62.36 -2.42 -49.32
C LEU A 594 61.04 -3.08 -49.75
N LYS A 595 60.53 -2.73 -50.93
CA LYS A 595 59.30 -3.33 -51.49
C LYS A 595 59.50 -4.78 -51.91
N HIS A 596 60.51 -5.06 -52.75
CA HIS A 596 60.71 -6.41 -53.30
C HIS A 596 61.31 -7.38 -52.28
N GLY A 597 62.06 -6.89 -51.30
CA GLY A 597 62.51 -7.66 -50.13
C GLY A 597 61.46 -7.78 -49.03
N ALA A 598 60.20 -7.41 -49.29
CA ALA A 598 59.09 -7.50 -48.35
C ALA A 598 59.45 -7.04 -46.92
N VAL A 599 60.16 -5.91 -46.82
CA VAL A 599 60.73 -5.46 -45.55
C VAL A 599 59.63 -4.91 -44.66
N GLU A 600 59.48 -5.51 -43.48
CA GLU A 600 58.47 -5.13 -42.49
C GLU A 600 59.10 -4.98 -41.11
N ALA A 601 58.82 -3.85 -40.48
CA ALA A 601 59.19 -3.52 -39.13
C ALA A 601 57.91 -3.22 -38.35
N TRP A 602 57.67 -3.93 -37.26
CA TRP A 602 56.44 -3.82 -36.47
C TRP A 602 56.75 -3.39 -35.04
N ASP A 603 55.94 -2.48 -34.51
CA ASP A 603 55.79 -2.23 -33.07
C ASP A 603 54.77 -3.24 -32.52
N LEU A 604 55.21 -4.16 -31.67
CA LEU A 604 54.41 -5.29 -31.16
C LEU A 604 53.42 -4.88 -30.06
N ASP A 605 53.64 -3.74 -29.40
CA ASP A 605 52.70 -3.22 -28.41
C ASP A 605 51.50 -2.54 -29.10
N LYS A 606 51.76 -1.83 -30.21
CA LYS A 606 50.74 -1.10 -30.97
C LYS A 606 50.17 -1.85 -32.17
N GLY A 607 50.86 -2.88 -32.64
CA GLY A 607 50.50 -3.61 -33.85
C GLY A 607 50.63 -2.78 -35.12
N GLN A 608 51.62 -1.89 -35.20
CA GLN A 608 51.77 -0.94 -36.31
C GLN A 608 53.08 -1.15 -37.06
N LEU A 609 53.04 -0.96 -38.38
CA LEU A 609 54.25 -0.88 -39.21
C LEU A 609 55.00 0.43 -38.91
N ILE A 610 56.31 0.31 -38.71
CA ILE A 610 57.24 1.38 -38.37
C ILE A 610 58.47 1.36 -39.30
N ASN A 611 58.23 1.04 -40.58
CA ASN A 611 59.27 0.99 -41.62
C ASN A 611 60.00 2.33 -41.81
N ASP A 612 59.37 3.45 -41.44
CA ASP A 612 59.94 4.79 -41.45
C ASP A 612 61.10 4.97 -40.45
N LYS A 613 61.12 4.17 -39.37
CA LYS A 613 62.17 4.18 -38.35
C LYS A 613 63.37 3.30 -38.69
N LEU A 614 63.34 2.60 -39.82
CA LEU A 614 64.43 1.73 -40.24
C LEU A 614 65.65 2.52 -40.68
N VAL A 615 66.80 2.11 -40.17
CA VAL A 615 68.09 2.53 -40.74
C VAL A 615 68.44 1.54 -41.85
N TYR A 616 68.63 2.07 -43.05
CA TYR A 616 68.88 1.31 -44.27
C TYR A 616 70.33 1.51 -44.72
N SER A 617 71.04 0.41 -44.96
CA SER A 617 72.40 0.40 -45.51
C SER A 617 72.47 -0.50 -46.73
N GLN A 618 72.69 0.11 -47.90
CA GLN A 618 72.81 -0.61 -49.19
C GLN A 618 74.21 -1.12 -49.50
N GLY A 619 75.19 -0.89 -48.61
CA GLY A 619 76.56 -1.38 -48.77
C GLY A 619 77.18 -1.01 -50.13
N SER A 620 77.66 -2.02 -50.84
CA SER A 620 78.32 -1.92 -52.16
C SER A 620 77.37 -2.10 -53.35
N LEU A 621 76.06 -1.94 -53.15
CA LEU A 621 75.06 -2.06 -54.22
C LEU A 621 75.41 -1.15 -55.41
N LYS A 622 75.41 -1.76 -56.59
CA LYS A 622 75.50 -1.07 -57.88
C LYS A 622 74.41 -1.59 -58.79
N LYS A 623 73.99 -0.77 -59.75
CA LYS A 623 73.10 -1.20 -60.84
C LYS A 623 73.89 -2.05 -61.82
N GLU A 624 74.28 -3.24 -61.40
CA GLU A 624 75.03 -4.22 -62.19
C GLU A 624 74.57 -5.63 -61.78
N PRO A 625 74.68 -6.63 -62.66
CA PRO A 625 74.38 -8.00 -62.28
C PRO A 625 75.31 -8.53 -61.19
N GLY A 626 74.74 -9.18 -60.18
CA GLY A 626 75.47 -9.65 -59.02
C GLY A 626 74.57 -9.96 -57.82
N VAL A 627 75.19 -10.44 -56.75
CA VAL A 627 74.51 -10.68 -55.46
C VAL A 627 75.00 -9.65 -54.46
N TYR A 628 74.07 -8.86 -53.92
CA TYR A 628 74.35 -7.78 -52.99
C TYR A 628 73.69 -8.06 -51.64
N SER A 629 74.40 -7.73 -50.56
CA SER A 629 73.85 -7.83 -49.20
C SER A 629 73.36 -6.47 -48.74
N ILE A 630 72.09 -6.39 -48.36
CA ILE A 630 71.45 -5.18 -47.84
C ILE A 630 71.20 -5.38 -46.35
N THR A 631 71.53 -4.37 -45.55
CA THR A 631 71.32 -4.40 -44.11
C THR A 631 70.25 -3.39 -43.72
N VAL A 632 69.25 -3.85 -42.97
CA VAL A 632 68.26 -3.00 -42.30
C VAL A 632 68.36 -3.19 -40.80
N THR A 633 68.29 -2.09 -40.04
CA THR A 633 68.31 -2.13 -38.58
C THR A 633 67.18 -1.32 -37.96
N LEU A 634 66.72 -1.79 -36.81
CA LEU A 634 65.73 -1.13 -35.95
C LEU A 634 66.20 -1.26 -34.50
N GLY A 635 66.81 -0.20 -33.96
CA GLY A 635 67.41 -0.24 -32.63
C GLY A 635 68.53 -1.29 -32.56
N SER A 636 68.31 -2.35 -31.77
CA SER A 636 69.26 -3.47 -31.65
C SER A 636 69.04 -4.59 -32.67
N LEU A 637 67.88 -4.62 -33.34
CA LEU A 637 67.55 -5.63 -34.34
C LEU A 637 68.27 -5.32 -35.65
N THR A 638 68.95 -6.33 -36.20
CA THR A 638 69.64 -6.24 -37.48
C THR A 638 69.21 -7.40 -38.37
N ARG A 639 68.90 -7.11 -39.63
CA ARG A 639 68.63 -8.11 -40.67
C ARG A 639 69.45 -7.81 -41.91
N VAL A 640 70.10 -8.86 -42.43
CA VAL A 640 70.85 -8.84 -43.68
C VAL A 640 70.16 -9.79 -44.65
N PHE A 641 69.83 -9.30 -45.84
CA PHE A 641 69.16 -10.07 -46.90
C PHE A 641 69.84 -9.83 -48.25
N LYS A 642 69.67 -10.77 -49.17
CA LYS A 642 70.33 -10.80 -50.47
C LYS A 642 69.42 -10.26 -51.57
N VAL A 643 70.00 -9.37 -52.38
CA VAL A 643 69.41 -8.86 -53.63
C VAL A 643 70.22 -9.43 -54.78
N THR A 644 69.61 -10.29 -55.59
CA THR A 644 70.25 -10.88 -56.77
C THR A 644 69.79 -10.13 -58.03
N LEU A 645 70.70 -9.38 -58.64
CA LEU A 645 70.46 -8.68 -59.90
C LEU A 645 70.92 -9.56 -61.06
N LEU A 646 69.98 -9.93 -61.93
CA LEU A 646 70.20 -10.85 -63.05
C LEU A 646 70.64 -10.10 -64.33
N GLU A 647 71.44 -10.76 -65.17
CA GLU A 647 71.96 -10.17 -66.44
C GLU A 647 70.89 -9.93 -67.51
N GLY A 648 69.71 -10.57 -67.39
CA GLY A 648 68.67 -10.56 -68.41
C GLY A 648 68.95 -11.51 -69.58
N SER A 649 68.10 -11.50 -70.59
CA SER A 649 68.13 -12.45 -71.71
C SER A 649 67.67 -11.83 -73.03
N LEU A 650 68.11 -12.40 -74.15
CA LEU A 650 67.57 -12.10 -75.48
C LEU A 650 66.76 -13.31 -75.95
N SER A 651 65.46 -13.11 -76.21
CA SER A 651 64.57 -14.22 -76.54
C SER A 651 63.49 -13.83 -77.53
N PHE A 652 62.94 -14.81 -78.24
CA PHE A 652 61.71 -14.61 -79.01
C PHE A 652 60.53 -14.47 -78.04
N ASP A 653 59.85 -13.33 -78.12
CA ASP A 653 58.60 -13.07 -77.43
C ASP A 653 57.41 -13.61 -78.24
N LYS A 654 57.48 -13.50 -79.58
CA LYS A 654 56.46 -14.03 -80.49
C LYS A 654 57.05 -14.40 -81.85
N THR A 655 56.71 -15.57 -82.34
CA THR A 655 57.02 -16.05 -83.70
C THR A 655 55.75 -16.24 -84.53
N ILE A 656 55.89 -16.64 -85.79
CA ILE A 656 54.77 -17.05 -86.66
C ILE A 656 54.74 -18.58 -86.79
N ASP A 657 53.56 -19.18 -86.69
CA ASP A 657 53.41 -20.64 -86.75
C ASP A 657 53.42 -21.20 -88.18
N LYS A 658 52.85 -20.47 -89.14
CA LYS A 658 52.74 -20.89 -90.55
C LYS A 658 52.81 -19.68 -91.48
N LEU A 659 53.60 -19.78 -92.54
CA LEU A 659 53.64 -18.81 -93.64
C LEU A 659 53.04 -19.49 -94.89
N THR A 660 52.03 -18.89 -95.52
CA THR A 660 51.39 -19.46 -96.72
C THR A 660 51.52 -18.54 -97.92
N PHE A 661 51.65 -19.15 -99.09
CA PHE A 661 51.73 -18.45 -100.39
C PHE A 661 50.55 -18.82 -101.29
N GLY A 662 49.52 -19.47 -100.73
CA GLY A 662 48.30 -19.82 -101.47
C GLY A 662 48.51 -20.83 -102.60
N THR A 663 47.50 -20.93 -103.46
CA THR A 663 47.54 -21.74 -104.69
C THR A 663 48.09 -20.90 -105.83
N GLN A 664 49.14 -21.39 -106.51
CA GLN A 664 49.83 -20.65 -107.57
C GLN A 664 49.60 -21.28 -108.95
N THR A 665 49.37 -20.44 -109.96
CA THR A 665 49.32 -20.88 -111.36
C THR A 665 50.74 -20.95 -111.92
N ILE A 666 51.16 -22.12 -112.41
CA ILE A 666 52.50 -22.34 -112.97
C ILE A 666 52.66 -21.55 -114.27
N ALA A 667 53.63 -20.63 -114.32
CA ALA A 667 53.98 -19.87 -115.53
C ALA A 667 55.27 -20.39 -116.20
N SER A 668 55.45 -20.06 -117.48
CA SER A 668 56.69 -20.36 -118.23
C SER A 668 57.86 -19.42 -117.89
N LYS A 669 57.69 -18.53 -116.92
CA LYS A 669 58.68 -17.56 -116.43
C LYS A 669 58.73 -17.60 -114.91
N GLU A 670 59.82 -17.11 -114.35
CA GLU A 670 60.00 -16.96 -112.90
C GLU A 670 58.88 -16.11 -112.27
N GLN A 671 58.37 -16.56 -111.12
CA GLN A 671 57.30 -15.88 -110.39
C GLN A 671 57.75 -15.62 -108.95
N PHE A 672 57.69 -14.35 -108.54
CA PHE A 672 57.87 -13.97 -107.15
C PHE A 672 56.51 -13.73 -106.50
N VAL A 673 56.21 -14.49 -105.46
CA VAL A 673 54.93 -14.50 -104.75
C VAL A 673 55.16 -14.06 -103.32
N LEU A 674 54.43 -13.05 -102.86
CA LEU A 674 54.44 -12.67 -101.45
C LEU A 674 53.53 -13.59 -100.64
N SER A 675 53.82 -13.72 -99.35
CA SER A 675 52.96 -14.49 -98.46
C SER A 675 51.58 -13.83 -98.30
N GLU A 676 50.54 -14.64 -98.14
CA GLU A 676 49.17 -14.14 -97.90
C GLU A 676 49.03 -13.55 -96.50
N ASN A 677 49.82 -14.06 -95.55
CA ASN A 677 49.83 -13.60 -94.17
C ASN A 677 51.11 -12.84 -93.83
N LYS A 678 50.97 -11.75 -93.06
CA LYS A 678 52.10 -10.91 -92.64
C LYS A 678 53.10 -11.69 -91.79
N LEU A 679 54.37 -11.65 -92.20
CA LEU A 679 55.48 -12.17 -91.40
C LEU A 679 56.01 -11.07 -90.45
N SER A 680 55.87 -11.31 -89.15
CA SER A 680 56.34 -10.41 -88.09
C SER A 680 56.83 -11.24 -86.89
N LEU A 681 57.97 -10.86 -86.32
CA LEU A 681 58.54 -11.49 -85.13
C LEU A 681 58.71 -10.46 -84.01
N SER A 682 58.42 -10.86 -82.77
CA SER A 682 58.64 -10.07 -81.56
C SER A 682 59.83 -10.65 -80.81
N ILE A 683 60.83 -9.83 -80.51
CA ILE A 683 62.05 -10.22 -79.81
C ILE A 683 62.15 -9.37 -78.55
N ASN A 684 62.27 -9.98 -77.38
CA ASN A 684 62.42 -9.26 -76.12
C ASN A 684 63.88 -9.29 -75.66
N ASP A 685 64.46 -8.10 -75.50
CA ASP A 685 65.83 -7.91 -75.03
C ASP A 685 65.85 -7.27 -73.63
N THR A 686 66.03 -8.09 -72.60
CA THR A 686 66.12 -7.65 -71.20
C THR A 686 67.56 -7.55 -70.69
N ARG A 687 68.55 -7.68 -71.58
CA ARG A 687 69.95 -7.78 -71.19
C ARG A 687 70.47 -6.48 -70.62
N PHE A 688 71.17 -6.57 -69.49
CA PHE A 688 71.86 -5.44 -68.88
C PHE A 688 73.04 -4.97 -69.75
N LYS A 689 73.85 -5.91 -70.27
CA LYS A 689 74.91 -5.64 -71.24
C LYS A 689 74.39 -5.89 -72.64
N MET A 690 74.17 -4.81 -73.38
CA MET A 690 73.65 -4.87 -74.74
C MET A 690 74.78 -5.14 -75.74
N ASN A 691 74.91 -6.40 -76.15
CA ASN A 691 75.73 -6.77 -77.30
C ASN A 691 74.90 -6.71 -78.58
N LYS A 692 75.57 -6.43 -79.71
CA LYS A 692 74.95 -6.57 -81.03
C LYS A 692 74.48 -8.01 -81.21
N TRP A 693 73.33 -8.18 -81.84
CA TRP A 693 72.73 -9.47 -82.12
C TRP A 693 72.16 -9.48 -83.53
N ARG A 694 72.00 -10.66 -84.11
CA ARG A 694 71.45 -10.82 -85.45
C ARG A 694 70.32 -11.83 -85.45
N LEU A 695 69.29 -11.55 -86.23
CA LEU A 695 68.29 -12.53 -86.59
C LEU A 695 68.75 -13.23 -87.87
N LEU A 696 68.96 -14.53 -87.76
CA LEU A 696 69.29 -15.40 -88.87
C LEU A 696 68.07 -16.27 -89.20
N ALA A 697 67.91 -16.60 -90.48
CA ALA A 697 66.97 -17.61 -90.94
C ALA A 697 67.66 -18.59 -91.87
N LYS A 698 67.29 -19.86 -91.75
CA LYS A 698 67.59 -20.90 -92.74
C LYS A 698 66.36 -21.74 -93.00
N MET A 699 66.33 -22.40 -94.14
CA MET A 699 65.36 -23.46 -94.40
C MET A 699 65.88 -24.76 -93.78
N ASP A 700 65.00 -25.52 -93.15
CA ASP A 700 65.36 -26.85 -92.64
C ASP A 700 65.74 -27.81 -93.79
N HIS A 701 65.02 -27.70 -94.90
CA HIS A 701 65.28 -28.41 -96.16
C HIS A 701 64.75 -27.61 -97.36
N PRO A 702 65.21 -27.87 -98.62
CA PRO A 702 64.61 -27.30 -99.83
C PRO A 702 63.10 -27.56 -99.90
N LEU A 703 62.34 -26.74 -100.63
CA LEU A 703 60.88 -26.94 -100.78
C LEU A 703 60.59 -28.35 -101.26
N LYS A 704 59.83 -29.11 -100.47
CA LYS A 704 59.62 -30.53 -100.68
C LYS A 704 58.14 -30.87 -100.57
N THR A 705 57.68 -31.74 -101.45
CA THR A 705 56.34 -32.33 -101.38
C THR A 705 56.28 -33.46 -100.35
N LYS A 706 55.08 -33.86 -99.95
CA LYS A 706 54.88 -34.99 -99.03
C LYS A 706 55.47 -36.31 -99.56
N ASP A 707 55.44 -36.52 -100.87
CA ASP A 707 56.01 -37.68 -101.58
C ASP A 707 57.51 -37.57 -101.85
N GLY A 708 58.13 -36.45 -101.46
CA GLY A 708 59.57 -36.30 -101.37
C GLY A 708 60.25 -35.64 -102.56
N LEU A 709 59.48 -35.21 -103.56
CA LEU A 709 59.97 -34.40 -104.67
C LEU A 709 60.45 -33.04 -104.16
N THR A 710 61.72 -32.72 -104.42
CA THR A 710 62.32 -31.42 -104.10
C THR A 710 62.17 -30.45 -105.27
N SER A 711 61.98 -29.17 -104.96
CA SER A 711 61.96 -28.08 -105.93
C SER A 711 63.22 -27.23 -105.82
N ALA A 712 63.72 -26.75 -106.95
CA ALA A 712 64.75 -25.72 -106.97
C ALA A 712 64.19 -24.30 -106.66
N SER A 713 62.86 -24.14 -106.72
CA SER A 713 62.15 -22.98 -106.16
C SER A 713 62.45 -22.86 -104.66
N SER A 714 62.47 -21.64 -104.13
CA SER A 714 62.82 -21.42 -102.72
C SER A 714 62.20 -20.15 -102.17
N LEU A 715 62.23 -20.03 -100.85
CA LEU A 715 62.01 -18.75 -100.21
C LEU A 715 63.17 -17.81 -100.52
N VAL A 716 62.84 -16.54 -100.69
CA VAL A 716 63.78 -15.46 -100.99
C VAL A 716 63.56 -14.36 -99.97
N TYR A 717 64.65 -13.97 -99.32
CA TYR A 717 64.72 -12.73 -98.56
C TYR A 717 65.05 -11.59 -99.52
N ARG A 718 64.10 -10.67 -99.68
CA ARG A 718 64.24 -9.48 -100.50
C ARG A 718 64.56 -8.28 -99.62
N SER A 719 65.72 -7.65 -99.81
CA SER A 719 66.08 -6.37 -99.18
C SER A 719 66.09 -5.23 -100.21
N TYR A 720 65.92 -3.99 -99.73
CA TYR A 720 65.91 -2.79 -100.56
C TYR A 720 67.12 -1.91 -100.25
N GLU A 721 68.32 -2.39 -100.58
CA GLU A 721 69.58 -1.71 -100.25
C GLU A 721 69.82 -0.51 -101.21
N SER A 722 69.81 0.71 -100.68
CA SER A 722 70.02 1.96 -101.45
C SER A 722 69.10 2.11 -102.67
N GLY A 723 67.83 1.69 -102.53
CA GLY A 723 66.83 1.75 -103.59
C GLY A 723 66.93 0.64 -104.64
N LYS A 724 67.86 -0.32 -104.48
CA LYS A 724 67.97 -1.51 -105.34
C LYS A 724 67.35 -2.72 -104.65
N VAL A 725 66.61 -3.51 -105.40
CA VAL A 725 66.08 -4.80 -104.95
C VAL A 725 67.21 -5.82 -104.95
N VAL A 726 67.48 -6.41 -103.79
CA VAL A 726 68.49 -7.47 -103.59
C VAL A 726 67.77 -8.71 -103.08
N ASP A 727 67.74 -9.75 -103.91
CA ASP A 727 67.10 -11.02 -103.58
C ASP A 727 68.16 -12.05 -103.15
N LYS A 728 68.07 -12.52 -101.90
CA LYS A 728 68.92 -13.57 -101.34
C LYS A 728 68.08 -14.84 -101.17
N LYS A 729 68.47 -15.91 -101.87
CA LYS A 729 67.83 -17.22 -101.75
C LYS A 729 68.06 -17.77 -100.34
N LEU A 730 66.98 -18.12 -99.63
CA LEU A 730 67.09 -18.89 -98.39
C LEU A 730 67.42 -20.34 -98.74
N THR A 731 68.35 -20.91 -98.00
CA THR A 731 68.85 -22.28 -98.14
C THR A 731 69.00 -22.90 -96.75
N GLU A 732 69.61 -24.07 -96.65
CA GLU A 732 69.96 -24.72 -95.38
C GLU A 732 71.08 -23.98 -94.62
N LEU A 733 71.67 -22.94 -95.22
CA LEU A 733 72.65 -22.08 -94.59
C LEU A 733 72.00 -20.83 -93.98
N ASN A 734 72.54 -20.38 -92.83
CA ASN A 734 72.07 -19.19 -92.14
C ASN A 734 72.20 -17.96 -93.04
N THR A 735 71.07 -17.27 -93.22
CA THR A 735 70.98 -15.99 -93.91
C THR A 735 70.64 -14.91 -92.90
N GLN A 736 71.41 -13.81 -92.87
CA GLN A 736 71.10 -12.68 -92.00
C GLN A 736 69.85 -11.94 -92.50
N MET A 737 68.84 -11.88 -91.64
CA MET A 737 67.51 -11.31 -91.95
C MET A 737 67.31 -9.93 -91.32
N TYR A 738 67.90 -9.71 -90.15
CA TYR A 738 67.79 -8.46 -89.43
C TYR A 738 68.96 -8.27 -88.47
N GLU A 739 69.44 -7.03 -88.38
CA GLU A 739 70.36 -6.56 -87.34
C GLU A 739 69.83 -5.20 -86.86
N PRO A 740 69.68 -4.97 -85.55
CA PRO A 740 69.15 -3.72 -85.03
C PRO A 740 70.15 -2.57 -85.25
N GLY A 741 69.68 -1.48 -85.85
CA GLY A 741 70.51 -0.27 -86.05
C GLY A 741 70.87 0.46 -84.76
N LYS A 742 70.01 0.36 -83.73
CA LYS A 742 70.27 0.84 -82.37
C LYS A 742 69.83 -0.24 -81.37
N LEU A 743 70.70 -0.52 -80.41
CA LEU A 743 70.40 -1.42 -79.30
C LEU A 743 69.55 -0.66 -78.28
N ASN A 744 68.36 -1.19 -77.98
CA ASN A 744 67.49 -0.71 -76.91
C ASN A 744 66.90 -1.94 -76.20
N ASN A 745 66.70 -1.85 -74.89
CA ASN A 745 65.99 -2.86 -74.14
C ASN A 745 64.48 -2.82 -74.39
N GLY A 746 63.84 -3.97 -74.18
CA GLY A 746 62.40 -4.17 -74.35
C GLY A 746 62.05 -4.93 -75.62
N VAL A 747 60.77 -4.81 -76.02
CA VAL A 747 60.22 -5.58 -77.14
C VAL A 747 60.53 -4.90 -78.47
N ILE A 748 61.21 -5.64 -79.34
CA ILE A 748 61.64 -5.23 -80.67
C ILE A 748 60.79 -5.99 -81.70
N GLN A 749 59.98 -5.26 -82.47
CA GLN A 749 59.18 -5.82 -83.56
C GLN A 749 59.97 -5.84 -84.88
N VAL A 750 60.10 -7.02 -85.47
CA VAL A 750 60.76 -7.25 -86.76
C VAL A 750 59.72 -7.62 -87.80
N ASP A 751 59.22 -6.60 -88.50
CA ASP A 751 58.25 -6.74 -89.59
C ASP A 751 58.93 -6.96 -90.95
N PHE A 752 58.52 -8.00 -91.68
CA PHE A 752 58.95 -8.28 -93.04
C PHE A 752 57.91 -7.75 -94.03
N THR A 753 58.04 -6.47 -94.37
CA THR A 753 57.17 -5.73 -95.28
C THR A 753 58.01 -4.79 -96.14
N LYS A 754 57.50 -4.42 -97.32
CA LYS A 754 58.18 -3.48 -98.22
C LYS A 754 58.50 -2.14 -97.55
N GLU A 755 57.60 -1.65 -96.69
CA GLU A 755 57.77 -0.40 -95.93
C GLU A 755 58.95 -0.44 -94.95
N LYS A 756 59.37 -1.65 -94.54
CA LYS A 756 60.54 -1.88 -93.70
C LYS A 756 61.77 -2.32 -94.49
N GLU A 757 61.72 -2.16 -95.81
CA GLU A 757 62.80 -2.46 -96.75
C GLU A 757 63.28 -3.92 -96.68
N LYS A 758 62.39 -4.84 -96.27
CA LYS A 758 62.68 -6.27 -96.15
C LYS A 758 61.43 -7.12 -96.30
N GLU A 759 61.45 -8.13 -97.15
CA GLU A 759 60.31 -9.02 -97.40
C GLU A 759 60.79 -10.47 -97.51
N VAL A 760 59.90 -11.42 -97.21
CA VAL A 760 60.11 -12.84 -97.51
C VAL A 760 59.06 -13.27 -98.52
N GLY A 761 59.52 -13.63 -99.71
CA GLY A 761 58.68 -14.13 -100.78
C GLY A 761 59.04 -15.56 -101.18
N LEU A 762 58.16 -16.19 -101.93
CA LEU A 762 58.39 -17.46 -102.59
C LEU A 762 58.78 -17.17 -104.04
N ASN A 763 59.95 -17.63 -104.46
CA ASN A 763 60.39 -17.55 -105.84
C ASN A 763 60.20 -18.92 -106.52
N ILE A 764 59.31 -18.95 -107.50
CA ILE A 764 58.90 -20.15 -108.25
C ILE A 764 59.62 -20.14 -109.60
N LEU A 765 60.49 -21.14 -109.81
CA LEU A 765 61.26 -21.30 -111.04
C LEU A 765 60.51 -22.20 -112.03
N PRO A 766 60.42 -21.81 -113.32
CA PRO A 766 59.73 -22.60 -114.34
C PRO A 766 60.37 -23.99 -114.47
N GLY A 767 59.53 -25.02 -114.56
CA GLY A 767 59.99 -26.41 -114.70
C GLY A 767 60.46 -27.10 -113.41
N THR A 768 60.40 -26.42 -112.25
CA THR A 768 60.89 -26.99 -110.97
C THR A 768 59.77 -27.38 -110.00
N VAL A 769 58.51 -27.20 -110.39
CA VAL A 769 57.30 -27.51 -109.61
C VAL A 769 56.28 -28.26 -110.47
N GLN A 770 55.44 -29.09 -109.84
CA GLN A 770 54.36 -29.85 -110.50
C GLN A 770 52.98 -29.31 -110.11
N SER A 771 52.00 -29.44 -111.01
CA SER A 771 50.60 -29.10 -110.70
C SER A 771 50.03 -30.02 -109.62
N ASP A 772 49.07 -29.51 -108.85
CA ASP A 772 48.34 -30.25 -107.81
C ASP A 772 49.22 -30.84 -106.70
N LYS A 773 50.37 -30.22 -106.43
CA LYS A 773 51.29 -30.60 -105.34
C LYS A 773 51.43 -29.46 -104.32
N GLU A 774 51.45 -29.84 -103.04
CA GLU A 774 51.79 -28.93 -101.94
C GLU A 774 53.29 -29.05 -101.62
N TYR A 775 53.98 -27.91 -101.59
CA TYR A 775 55.39 -27.82 -101.21
C TYR A 775 55.51 -27.12 -99.87
N SER A 776 56.28 -27.71 -98.95
CA SER A 776 56.52 -27.15 -97.62
C SER A 776 58.00 -27.16 -97.25
N THR A 777 58.36 -26.33 -96.27
CA THR A 777 59.65 -26.28 -95.59
C THR A 777 59.42 -25.68 -94.19
N GLN A 778 60.40 -25.74 -93.31
CA GLN A 778 60.42 -25.00 -92.05
C GLN A 778 61.47 -23.89 -92.10
N ILE A 779 61.11 -22.70 -91.62
CA ILE A 779 62.08 -21.61 -91.40
C ILE A 779 62.58 -21.74 -89.97
N ILE A 780 63.88 -22.01 -89.81
CA ILE A 780 64.54 -22.01 -88.51
C ILE A 780 65.06 -20.60 -88.26
N TRP A 781 64.49 -19.93 -87.25
CA TRP A 781 64.95 -18.63 -86.79
C TRP A 781 65.99 -18.79 -85.69
N THR A 782 67.06 -18.00 -85.74
CA THR A 782 68.12 -18.03 -84.74
C THR A 782 68.47 -16.60 -84.34
N LEU A 783 68.54 -16.34 -83.03
CA LEU A 783 69.12 -15.13 -82.49
C LEU A 783 70.59 -15.43 -82.20
N GLU A 784 71.48 -14.88 -83.01
CA GLU A 784 72.93 -14.97 -82.84
C GLU A 784 73.40 -13.87 -81.88
N ASP A 785 74.37 -14.19 -81.02
CA ASP A 785 74.89 -13.35 -79.92
C ASP A 785 73.85 -13.02 -78.82
N GLY A 786 72.92 -13.96 -78.57
CA GLY A 786 72.14 -14.04 -77.33
C GLY A 786 72.90 -14.77 -76.21
N PRO A 787 72.72 -14.38 -74.93
CA PRO A 787 73.34 -15.02 -73.77
C PRO A 787 72.73 -16.39 -73.42
#